data_AF-A0A2V9UEN6-F1
#
_entry.id   AF-A0A2V9UEN6-F1
#
_cell.length_a   1.000
_cell.length_b   1.000
_cell.length_c   1.000
_cell.angle_alpha   90.00
_cell.angle_beta   90.00
_cell.angle_gamma   90.00
#
_symmetry.space_group_name_H-M   'P 1'
#
loop_
_entity.id
_entity.type
_entity.pdbx_description
1 polymer ?
#
loop_
_entity_poly.entity_id
_entity_poly.type
_entity_poly.pdbx_seq_one_letter_code
_entity_poly.pdbx_strand_id
1 'polypeptide(L)'
;LKLRFNKRHELEIEDFGSKPDDIRQVQLEQPSIPRTNPGTVIAAATGNSNTSGVVNASVTTTQPGSASPSANVAATGAATPQTAADVTQPSPAGSTVASANIPPVVGTPASSTQAASVATFHTQAQLVQLDVSVTDSTGRPITGLQQSDFTVLEDGHAQEIRAFEPHLPNTVQAAKSAAAPKLSLPPNTFTNQLPAPPEGPLNILLLDLWNTPTTDQAYARKQTIEFLKTLPPGKTIAMFVLGSRLTLVQGFSDDPAALVASAEKVMNERSLLLRTDAERQQFQGAADDVGRIATPAVNAPGASAGALSNLNGGGALDLGSAQRRQRSNAMMEADRTAERVFTTLDALSALARSVSSYPGRKNLIWLSGSFPIRLKPSAAGLMQLNSGSFAPTTGLETAPNFPAALRVTTQALATARIAVYPIDVRGIQISGVDLSVSAGASASFAGTDNPQAFGQNLNTQSATRFEERSSMKEVAEQTGGEVLAGNDVRGSIGRAMDDGSTYYAIAYTPARNDKSQEFRKIEVKINRTGMKLAYRPGYFPSGQPGAQSPKAHPLIVAMQPGVPPSTVVPLTVIVLPPDATNKKTRITYKIDIRGMDFTDTPEHRKHAVIDCIAVAFTKQGAPVGQISNTVDSTLPISDYNAALRDGLVVPQELDLPPGQYDLRLGVMDHATQKIGTLDVPLTVAAVAAAK
;
A
#
# COMPACT_ATOMS: atom_id res chain seq x y z
N LEU A 1 16.75 10.93 15.60
CA LEU A 1 15.97 9.68 15.73
C LEU A 1 16.72 8.66 16.60
N LYS A 2 16.09 8.04 17.61
CA LYS A 2 16.62 6.86 18.34
C LYS A 2 15.76 5.65 18.00
N LEU A 3 16.39 4.51 17.73
CA LEU A 3 15.75 3.30 17.22
C LEU A 3 15.92 2.13 18.18
N ARG A 4 15.00 1.18 18.17
CA ARG A 4 15.10 -0.11 18.89
C ARG A 4 14.47 -1.25 18.08
N PHE A 5 14.79 -2.49 18.42
CA PHE A 5 14.07 -3.65 17.91
C PHE A 5 13.06 -4.18 18.91
N ASN A 6 11.89 -4.56 18.44
CA ASN A 6 10.88 -5.22 19.27
C ASN A 6 11.14 -6.74 19.39
N LYS A 7 10.33 -7.44 20.19
CA LYS A 7 10.46 -8.91 20.39
C LYS A 7 10.24 -9.74 19.12
N ARG A 8 9.72 -9.13 18.05
CA ARG A 8 9.52 -9.75 16.73
C ARG A 8 10.66 -9.44 15.75
N HIS A 9 11.74 -8.80 16.21
CA HIS A 9 12.86 -8.32 15.38
C HIS A 9 12.48 -7.25 14.35
N GLU A 10 11.40 -6.51 14.60
CA GLU A 10 11.01 -5.36 13.79
C GLU A 10 11.64 -4.09 14.37
N LEU A 11 12.17 -3.23 13.49
CA LEU A 11 12.68 -1.91 13.85
C LEU A 11 11.52 -0.98 14.27
N GLU A 12 11.67 -0.29 15.39
CA GLU A 12 10.73 0.70 15.96
C GLU A 12 11.46 1.98 16.38
N ILE A 13 10.72 3.09 16.49
CA ILE A 13 11.24 4.35 17.05
C ILE A 13 11.21 4.24 18.57
N GLU A 14 12.34 4.53 19.20
CA GLU A 14 12.42 4.68 20.66
C GLU A 14 12.19 6.14 21.07
N ASP A 15 12.74 7.09 20.31
CA ASP A 15 12.62 8.53 20.58
C ASP A 15 12.75 9.34 19.27
N PHE A 16 11.91 10.36 19.13
CA PHE A 16 11.97 11.32 18.02
C PHE A 16 13.00 12.44 18.25
N GLY A 17 13.50 12.62 19.48
CA GLY A 17 14.42 13.71 19.83
C GLY A 17 13.74 15.07 19.96
N SER A 18 12.41 15.11 20.13
CA SER A 18 11.62 16.34 20.32
C SER A 18 11.41 16.68 21.79
N LYS A 19 11.23 17.97 22.11
CA LYS A 19 10.94 18.44 23.48
C LYS A 19 9.62 17.85 24.02
N PRO A 20 9.51 17.61 25.35
CA PRO A 20 8.45 16.81 25.97
C PRO A 20 7.01 17.34 25.87
N ASP A 21 6.77 18.55 25.35
CA ASP A 21 5.43 19.15 25.30
C ASP A 21 4.54 18.59 24.17
N ASP A 22 5.11 17.97 23.13
CA ASP A 22 4.36 17.30 22.05
C ASP A 22 3.87 15.88 22.42
N ILE A 23 4.25 15.36 23.59
CA ILE A 23 3.98 13.96 24.00
C ILE A 23 2.65 13.81 24.77
N ARG A 24 2.02 14.92 25.21
CA ARG A 24 0.84 14.86 26.11
C ARG A 24 -0.49 14.45 25.47
N GLN A 25 -0.56 14.12 24.18
CA GLN A 25 -1.79 13.57 23.58
C GLN A 25 -1.78 12.06 23.27
N VAL A 26 -0.76 11.30 23.69
CA VAL A 26 -0.65 9.86 23.38
C VAL A 26 -0.81 8.94 24.60
N GLN A 27 -1.65 9.33 25.57
CA GLN A 27 -2.02 8.43 26.66
C GLN A 27 -3.54 8.41 26.87
N LEU A 28 -4.21 7.40 26.34
CA LEU A 28 -5.54 6.99 26.78
C LEU A 28 -5.51 5.50 27.16
N GLU A 29 -6.21 5.22 28.26
CA GLU A 29 -6.12 4.07 29.15
C GLU A 29 -6.37 2.72 28.45
N GLN A 30 -5.53 1.72 28.78
CA GLN A 30 -5.84 0.33 28.49
C GLN A 30 -6.80 -0.21 29.56
N PRO A 31 -7.93 -0.85 29.22
CA PRO A 31 -8.66 -1.67 30.18
C PRO A 31 -7.85 -2.95 30.46
N SER A 32 -7.61 -3.20 31.74
CA SER A 32 -6.86 -4.35 32.26
C SER A 32 -7.59 -5.67 32.01
N ILE A 33 -6.95 -6.60 31.31
CA ILE A 33 -7.39 -8.00 31.18
C ILE A 33 -6.53 -8.87 32.11
N PRO A 34 -7.12 -9.76 32.95
CA PRO A 34 -6.35 -10.62 33.85
C PRO A 34 -5.60 -11.71 33.07
N ARG A 35 -4.36 -11.97 33.48
CA ARG A 35 -3.51 -13.06 32.97
C ARG A 35 -3.98 -14.42 33.52
N THR A 36 -4.11 -15.42 32.66
CA THR A 36 -4.05 -16.84 33.05
C THR A 36 -2.95 -17.55 32.25
N ASN A 37 -2.20 -18.41 32.95
CA ASN A 37 -0.98 -19.07 32.49
C ASN A 37 -1.23 -20.20 31.46
N PRO A 38 -0.21 -20.58 30.67
CA PRO A 38 -0.32 -21.57 29.60
C PRO A 38 -0.08 -23.02 30.09
N GLY A 39 -0.86 -23.94 29.53
CA GLY A 39 -0.76 -25.39 29.71
C GLY A 39 -2.16 -25.97 29.58
N THR A 40 -2.55 -26.62 28.49
CA THR A 40 -2.20 -28.01 28.21
C THR A 40 -2.60 -28.33 26.77
N VAL A 41 -1.71 -29.00 26.03
CA VAL A 41 -2.00 -29.64 24.74
C VAL A 41 -2.94 -30.81 25.01
N ILE A 42 -4.11 -30.90 24.36
CA ILE A 42 -4.85 -32.16 24.24
C ILE A 42 -5.27 -32.39 22.80
N ALA A 43 -4.79 -33.51 22.30
CA ALA A 43 -5.01 -34.08 20.99
C ALA A 43 -6.47 -34.50 20.77
N ALA A 44 -6.84 -34.60 19.50
CA ALA A 44 -8.07 -35.22 19.05
C ALA A 44 -8.21 -36.65 19.59
N ALA A 45 -9.35 -36.95 20.20
CA ALA A 45 -9.81 -38.31 20.43
C ALA A 45 -11.33 -38.37 20.25
N THR A 46 -11.73 -39.08 19.20
CA THR A 46 -13.02 -39.74 19.01
C THR A 46 -13.37 -40.60 20.24
N GLY A 47 -14.61 -40.48 20.75
CA GLY A 47 -15.10 -41.39 21.79
C GLY A 47 -16.51 -41.04 22.26
N ASN A 48 -17.46 -41.88 21.88
CA ASN A 48 -18.87 -41.84 22.27
C ASN A 48 -19.06 -42.53 23.63
N SER A 49 -19.69 -41.89 24.63
CA SER A 49 -20.45 -42.58 25.69
C SER A 49 -21.19 -41.61 26.63
N ASN A 50 -22.49 -41.85 26.77
CA ASN A 50 -23.38 -41.38 27.84
C ASN A 50 -22.78 -41.61 29.24
N THR A 51 -22.92 -40.63 30.14
CA THR A 51 -23.39 -40.86 31.53
C THR A 51 -23.80 -39.54 32.20
N SER A 52 -24.98 -39.58 32.82
CA SER A 52 -25.60 -38.56 33.67
C SER A 52 -24.75 -38.18 34.89
N GLY A 53 -24.82 -36.90 35.29
CA GLY A 53 -24.24 -36.42 36.54
C GLY A 53 -24.65 -34.98 36.82
N VAL A 54 -25.84 -34.82 37.41
CA VAL A 54 -26.37 -33.54 37.92
C VAL A 54 -25.56 -33.13 39.15
N VAL A 55 -24.97 -31.94 39.14
CA VAL A 55 -24.67 -31.19 40.38
C VAL A 55 -24.93 -29.70 40.14
N ASN A 56 -25.97 -29.21 40.80
CA ASN A 56 -26.30 -27.79 40.93
C ASN A 56 -25.28 -27.09 41.85
N ALA A 57 -24.78 -25.93 41.43
CA ALA A 57 -24.28 -24.91 42.34
C ALA A 57 -24.67 -23.53 41.80
N SER A 58 -25.75 -23.00 42.36
CA SER A 58 -26.29 -21.67 42.18
C SER A 58 -25.42 -20.62 42.88
N VAL A 59 -25.03 -19.56 42.17
CA VAL A 59 -24.70 -18.26 42.77
C VAL A 59 -25.34 -17.16 41.94
N THR A 60 -26.25 -16.44 42.58
CA THR A 60 -27.06 -15.33 42.05
C THR A 60 -26.30 -14.02 42.20
N THR A 61 -26.25 -13.17 41.16
CA THR A 61 -26.17 -11.70 41.35
C THR A 61 -26.71 -10.92 40.14
N THR A 62 -27.96 -10.50 40.30
CA THR A 62 -28.66 -9.27 39.87
C THR A 62 -28.16 -8.41 38.69
N GLN A 63 -29.08 -8.23 37.73
CA GLN A 63 -29.16 -7.16 36.73
C GLN A 63 -30.03 -5.99 37.26
N PRO A 64 -29.87 -4.77 36.73
CA PRO A 64 -31.02 -4.05 36.12
C PRO A 64 -30.59 -3.37 34.80
N GLY A 65 -31.39 -3.17 33.76
CA GLY A 65 -32.83 -3.07 33.61
C GLY A 65 -33.08 -1.91 32.62
N SER A 66 -33.26 -2.24 31.34
CA SER A 66 -33.49 -1.28 30.24
C SER A 66 -34.98 -1.06 30.01
N ALA A 67 -35.41 0.20 29.88
CA ALA A 67 -36.75 0.57 29.43
C ALA A 67 -36.65 1.38 28.13
N SER A 68 -37.29 0.87 27.07
CA SER A 68 -37.68 1.63 25.88
C SER A 68 -38.91 2.50 26.19
N PRO A 69 -39.23 3.47 25.31
CA PRO A 69 -40.43 3.23 24.51
C PRO A 69 -40.35 3.71 23.05
N SER A 70 -41.24 3.12 22.25
CA SER A 70 -41.50 3.42 20.85
C SER A 70 -42.63 4.44 20.65
N ALA A 71 -42.63 5.04 19.45
CA ALA A 71 -43.79 5.28 18.58
C ALA A 71 -44.46 6.70 18.55
N ASN A 72 -44.23 7.38 17.41
CA ASN A 72 -45.23 7.66 16.34
C ASN A 72 -45.70 9.12 16.07
N VAL A 73 -45.89 9.36 14.76
CA VAL A 73 -46.78 10.33 14.04
C VAL A 73 -46.30 11.76 13.70
N ALA A 74 -45.92 11.90 12.42
CA ALA A 74 -46.38 12.83 11.38
C ALA A 74 -46.32 14.38 11.48
N ALA A 75 -45.86 14.92 10.33
CA ALA A 75 -46.43 16.02 9.54
C ALA A 75 -45.96 17.48 9.74
N THR A 76 -45.62 18.06 8.56
CA THR A 76 -45.81 19.45 8.09
C THR A 76 -44.93 20.59 8.61
N GLY A 77 -44.56 21.47 7.69
CA GLY A 77 -44.43 22.91 7.96
C GLY A 77 -43.09 23.52 7.57
N ALA A 78 -43.08 24.23 6.44
CA ALA A 78 -42.00 25.08 6.00
C ALA A 78 -41.92 26.41 6.77
N ALA A 79 -40.76 27.06 6.61
CA ALA A 79 -40.52 28.50 6.51
C ALA A 79 -40.07 29.32 7.76
N THR A 80 -38.84 29.84 7.58
CA THR A 80 -38.32 31.21 7.86
C THR A 80 -37.73 31.59 9.23
N PRO A 81 -36.74 32.53 9.25
CA PRO A 81 -35.66 32.61 10.24
C PRO A 81 -35.78 33.83 11.16
N GLN A 82 -35.08 33.81 12.31
CA GLN A 82 -34.86 35.01 13.13
C GLN A 82 -33.46 35.08 13.78
N THR A 83 -32.89 36.26 13.59
CA THR A 83 -31.79 36.99 14.25
C THR A 83 -31.94 37.20 15.76
N ALA A 84 -30.80 37.30 16.47
CA ALA A 84 -30.49 38.12 17.67
C ALA A 84 -29.21 37.55 18.33
N ALA A 85 -28.36 38.23 19.10
CA ALA A 85 -28.09 39.62 19.42
C ALA A 85 -26.78 39.67 20.25
N ASP A 86 -26.20 40.86 20.31
CA ASP A 86 -25.02 41.37 21.05
C ASP A 86 -25.12 41.27 22.59
N VAL A 87 -23.99 41.32 23.34
CA VAL A 87 -23.76 41.92 24.71
C VAL A 87 -22.26 41.80 25.15
N THR A 88 -21.53 42.93 25.06
CA THR A 88 -20.54 43.63 25.95
C THR A 88 -19.57 42.97 26.98
N GLN A 89 -18.25 43.32 26.82
CA GLN A 89 -17.19 43.90 27.73
C GLN A 89 -16.94 43.42 29.20
N PRO A 90 -15.79 43.76 29.91
CA PRO A 90 -14.76 44.81 29.71
C PRO A 90 -13.25 44.48 29.96
N SER A 91 -12.36 45.46 29.71
CA SER A 91 -10.93 45.54 30.08
C SER A 91 -10.68 46.43 31.33
N PRO A 92 -9.44 46.47 31.88
CA PRO A 92 -8.98 47.60 32.71
C PRO A 92 -7.75 48.38 32.16
N ALA A 93 -7.71 49.68 32.51
CA ALA A 93 -6.65 50.70 32.37
C ALA A 93 -5.45 50.42 33.32
N GLY A 94 -4.25 51.05 33.31
CA GLY A 94 -3.68 52.27 32.72
C GLY A 94 -2.74 52.91 33.78
N SER A 95 -1.53 53.39 33.42
CA SER A 95 -0.69 54.31 34.24
C SER A 95 0.41 54.97 33.40
N THR A 96 0.64 56.26 33.62
CA THR A 96 1.42 57.25 32.83
C THR A 96 2.61 57.82 33.62
N VAL A 97 3.73 58.19 32.97
CA VAL A 97 4.58 59.36 33.29
C VAL A 97 5.36 59.84 32.04
N ALA A 98 5.62 61.14 31.91
CA ALA A 98 6.06 61.87 30.72
C ALA A 98 7.48 62.50 30.78
N SER A 99 7.93 63.06 29.64
CA SER A 99 9.02 64.05 29.35
C SER A 99 10.33 63.45 28.76
N ALA A 100 11.04 64.00 27.76
CA ALA A 100 11.09 65.36 27.19
C ALA A 100 11.59 65.37 25.70
N ASN A 101 11.28 66.45 24.98
CA ASN A 101 11.69 66.78 23.60
C ASN A 101 13.14 67.32 23.51
N ILE A 102 13.89 66.93 22.46
CA ILE A 102 15.14 67.59 21.98
C ILE A 102 15.02 67.80 20.44
N PRO A 103 15.32 68.99 19.89
CA PRO A 103 15.26 69.29 18.44
C PRO A 103 16.50 68.76 17.64
N PRO A 104 16.43 68.71 16.29
CA PRO A 104 17.23 67.78 15.48
C PRO A 104 18.62 68.31 15.11
N VAL A 105 19.60 67.40 15.02
CA VAL A 105 20.90 67.66 14.39
C VAL A 105 20.84 67.23 12.92
N VAL A 106 21.14 68.19 12.03
CA VAL A 106 21.31 68.00 10.59
C VAL A 106 22.63 67.27 10.35
N GLY A 107 22.57 66.11 9.69
CA GLY A 107 23.70 65.36 9.16
C GLY A 107 23.43 64.95 7.70
N THR A 108 24.40 65.24 6.84
CA THR A 108 24.45 65.09 5.37
C THR A 108 24.25 63.64 4.86
N PRO A 109 23.88 63.45 3.58
CA PRO A 109 23.29 62.21 3.07
C PRO A 109 24.34 61.15 2.74
N ALA A 110 24.15 59.93 3.26
CA ALA A 110 24.80 58.74 2.73
C ALA A 110 23.82 58.03 1.78
N SER A 111 24.17 58.05 0.50
CA SER A 111 23.43 57.39 -0.58
C SER A 111 23.28 55.89 -0.31
N SER A 112 22.06 55.43 -0.05
CA SER A 112 21.70 54.02 -0.17
C SER A 112 21.34 53.75 -1.63
N THR A 113 22.27 53.16 -2.38
CA THR A 113 21.94 52.53 -3.66
C THR A 113 21.09 51.30 -3.34
N GLN A 114 19.76 51.47 -3.36
CA GLN A 114 18.82 50.38 -3.22
C GLN A 114 18.93 49.53 -4.48
N ALA A 115 19.67 48.42 -4.38
CA ALA A 115 19.66 47.39 -5.40
C ALA A 115 18.21 46.90 -5.53
N ALA A 116 17.59 47.19 -6.67
CA ALA A 116 16.28 46.67 -6.99
C ALA A 116 16.36 45.13 -6.95
N SER A 117 15.73 44.52 -5.95
CA SER A 117 15.53 43.07 -5.93
C SER A 117 14.60 42.75 -7.10
N VAL A 118 15.17 42.28 -8.21
CA VAL A 118 14.41 41.69 -9.30
C VAL A 118 13.60 40.57 -8.68
N ALA A 119 12.26 40.68 -8.74
CA ALA A 119 11.37 39.63 -8.32
C ALA A 119 11.61 38.39 -9.20
N THR A 120 12.37 37.43 -8.71
CA THR A 120 12.58 36.16 -9.39
C THR A 120 11.31 35.33 -9.21
N PHE A 121 10.48 35.26 -10.25
CA PHE A 121 9.31 34.39 -10.27
C PHE A 121 9.77 32.95 -10.48
N HIS A 122 9.76 32.14 -9.42
CA HIS A 122 9.94 30.69 -9.54
C HIS A 122 8.62 30.06 -10.00
N THR A 123 8.49 29.78 -11.29
CA THR A 123 7.40 28.95 -11.81
C THR A 123 7.83 27.49 -11.81
N GLN A 124 7.43 26.72 -10.78
CA GLN A 124 7.39 25.27 -10.89
C GLN A 124 6.19 24.92 -11.78
N ALA A 125 6.43 24.58 -13.05
CA ALA A 125 5.39 24.06 -13.91
C ALA A 125 5.13 22.60 -13.52
N GLN A 126 4.01 22.34 -12.84
CA GLN A 126 3.56 20.98 -12.59
C GLN A 126 2.96 20.43 -13.89
N LEU A 127 3.69 19.55 -14.56
CA LEU A 127 3.16 18.76 -15.67
C LEU A 127 2.45 17.53 -15.12
N VAL A 128 1.22 17.30 -15.58
CA VAL A 128 0.56 16.01 -15.43
C VAL A 128 0.89 15.20 -16.66
N GLN A 129 1.47 14.01 -16.45
CA GLN A 129 1.81 13.08 -17.51
C GLN A 129 0.86 11.88 -17.47
N LEU A 130 0.35 11.52 -18.64
CA LEU A 130 -0.57 10.42 -18.88
C LEU A 130 0.01 9.48 -19.92
N ASP A 131 0.02 8.19 -19.62
CA ASP A 131 0.32 7.17 -20.61
C ASP A 131 -1.00 6.57 -21.08
N VAL A 132 -1.26 6.70 -22.39
CA VAL A 132 -2.52 6.26 -23.01
C VAL A 132 -2.22 5.10 -23.96
N SER A 133 -2.70 3.90 -23.64
CA SER A 133 -2.76 2.79 -24.60
C SER A 133 -4.05 2.91 -25.42
N VAL A 134 -3.93 2.64 -26.72
CA VAL A 134 -5.06 2.65 -27.66
C VAL A 134 -5.10 1.30 -28.37
N THR A 135 -6.21 0.60 -28.26
CA THR A 135 -6.40 -0.72 -28.87
C THR A 135 -7.65 -0.78 -29.75
N ASP A 136 -7.65 -1.72 -30.71
CA ASP A 136 -8.85 -2.05 -31.49
C ASP A 136 -9.82 -2.95 -30.70
N SER A 137 -10.94 -3.33 -31.33
CA SER A 137 -11.93 -4.22 -30.71
C SER A 137 -11.39 -5.60 -30.35
N THR A 138 -10.32 -6.04 -31.01
CA THR A 138 -9.63 -7.33 -30.80
C THR A 138 -8.49 -7.24 -29.77
N GLY A 139 -8.21 -6.05 -29.24
CA GLY A 139 -7.17 -5.80 -28.25
C GLY A 139 -5.77 -5.58 -28.85
N ARG A 140 -5.66 -5.33 -30.16
CA ARG A 140 -4.37 -5.01 -30.80
C ARG A 140 -4.04 -3.53 -30.64
N PRO A 141 -2.79 -3.15 -30.30
CA PRO A 141 -2.39 -1.76 -30.20
C PRO A 141 -2.51 -0.99 -31.54
N ILE A 142 -3.03 0.23 -31.49
CA ILE A 142 -3.19 1.13 -32.63
C ILE A 142 -2.03 2.13 -32.63
N THR A 143 -1.30 2.18 -33.74
CA THR A 143 -0.14 3.08 -33.95
C THR A 143 -0.46 4.23 -34.89
N GLY A 144 0.41 5.24 -34.96
CA GLY A 144 0.31 6.34 -35.91
C GLY A 144 -0.73 7.42 -35.60
N LEU A 145 -1.26 7.44 -34.37
CA LEU A 145 -2.13 8.53 -33.91
C LEU A 145 -1.30 9.81 -33.68
N GLN A 146 -1.93 10.95 -33.94
CA GLN A 146 -1.36 12.29 -33.80
C GLN A 146 -1.95 12.97 -32.57
N GLN A 147 -1.27 13.99 -32.04
CA GLN A 147 -1.77 14.80 -30.93
C GLN A 147 -3.20 15.31 -31.16
N SER A 148 -3.53 15.71 -32.39
CA SER A 148 -4.86 16.23 -32.77
C SER A 148 -5.98 15.19 -32.70
N ASP A 149 -5.65 13.91 -32.62
CA ASP A 149 -6.65 12.86 -32.43
C ASP A 149 -7.18 12.82 -30.98
N PHE A 150 -6.47 13.45 -30.03
CA PHE A 150 -6.77 13.39 -28.60
C PHE A 150 -7.37 14.69 -28.06
N THR A 151 -8.27 14.54 -27.10
CA THR A 151 -8.75 15.64 -26.25
C THR A 151 -8.65 15.20 -24.79
N VAL A 152 -8.00 16.02 -23.96
CA VAL A 152 -7.85 15.76 -22.52
C VAL A 152 -8.72 16.73 -21.74
N LEU A 153 -9.51 16.20 -20.81
CA LEU A 153 -10.34 16.96 -19.88
C LEU A 153 -9.87 16.65 -18.45
N GLU A 154 -9.74 17.69 -17.63
CA GLU A 154 -9.56 17.60 -16.17
C GLU A 154 -10.81 18.20 -15.52
N ASP A 155 -11.52 17.41 -14.70
CA ASP A 155 -12.77 17.80 -14.05
C ASP A 155 -13.79 18.44 -15.01
N GLY A 156 -13.87 17.89 -16.23
CA GLY A 156 -14.74 18.36 -17.31
C GLY A 156 -14.19 19.55 -18.12
N HIS A 157 -13.05 20.13 -17.73
CA HIS A 157 -12.44 21.29 -18.38
C HIS A 157 -11.32 20.85 -19.34
N ALA A 158 -11.37 21.32 -20.59
CA ALA A 158 -10.36 21.01 -21.59
C ALA A 158 -8.97 21.52 -21.19
N GLN A 159 -7.96 20.66 -21.33
CA GLN A 159 -6.57 20.96 -21.04
C GLN A 159 -5.76 21.02 -22.33
N GLU A 160 -4.86 22.00 -22.43
CA GLU A 160 -3.94 22.12 -23.55
C GLU A 160 -2.83 21.07 -23.43
N ILE A 161 -2.71 20.21 -24.45
CA ILE A 161 -1.62 19.23 -24.53
C ILE A 161 -0.31 19.97 -24.83
N ARG A 162 0.63 19.93 -23.88
CA ARG A 162 1.95 20.57 -23.94
C ARG A 162 3.02 19.67 -24.56
N ALA A 163 2.88 18.35 -24.37
CA ALA A 163 3.78 17.37 -24.96
C ALA A 163 3.00 16.12 -25.40
N PHE A 164 3.43 15.54 -26.51
CA PHE A 164 2.89 14.31 -27.07
C PHE A 164 4.03 13.47 -27.63
N GLU A 165 4.19 12.26 -27.12
CA GLU A 165 5.26 11.33 -27.52
C GLU A 165 4.71 9.92 -27.75
N PRO A 166 4.72 9.40 -28.99
CA PRO A 166 4.37 8.02 -29.27
C PRO A 166 5.52 7.07 -28.90
N HIS A 167 5.24 6.09 -28.05
CA HIS A 167 6.15 4.99 -27.74
C HIS A 167 5.71 3.73 -28.49
N LEU A 168 6.60 3.18 -29.32
CA LEU A 168 6.35 2.02 -30.17
C LEU A 168 7.39 0.91 -29.88
N PRO A 169 7.09 -0.37 -30.14
CA PRO A 169 7.97 -1.49 -29.82
C PRO A 169 9.33 -1.46 -30.52
N ASN A 170 9.48 -0.69 -31.61
CA ASN A 170 10.63 -0.73 -32.53
C ASN A 170 11.33 0.63 -32.77
N THR A 171 10.98 1.72 -32.07
CA THR A 171 11.74 2.98 -32.19
C THR A 171 13.15 2.91 -31.59
N VAL A 172 13.52 1.80 -30.96
CA VAL A 172 14.87 1.52 -30.44
C VAL A 172 15.87 1.18 -31.56
N GLN A 173 15.45 0.95 -32.81
CA GLN A 173 16.36 0.53 -33.88
C GLN A 173 17.20 1.65 -34.54
N ALA A 174 17.35 2.81 -33.89
CA ALA A 174 18.24 3.89 -34.35
C ALA A 174 19.34 4.29 -33.36
N ALA A 175 19.39 3.72 -32.15
CA ALA A 175 20.57 3.78 -31.29
C ALA A 175 21.27 2.42 -31.39
N LYS A 176 22.42 2.42 -32.05
CA LYS A 176 23.32 1.27 -32.15
C LYS A 176 23.51 0.68 -30.75
N SER A 177 23.25 -0.63 -30.61
CA SER A 177 23.59 -1.46 -29.45
C SER A 177 24.98 -1.11 -28.93
N ALA A 178 25.03 -0.18 -27.98
CA ALA A 178 26.11 -0.07 -27.03
C ALA A 178 25.54 -0.78 -25.81
N ALA A 179 26.04 -1.99 -25.52
CA ALA A 179 25.75 -2.65 -24.27
C ALA A 179 25.85 -1.60 -23.15
N ALA A 180 24.76 -1.38 -22.42
CA ALA A 180 24.74 -0.44 -21.30
C ALA A 180 26.01 -0.68 -20.48
N PRO A 181 26.89 0.31 -20.29
CA PRO A 181 28.12 0.10 -19.56
C PRO A 181 27.74 -0.43 -18.18
N LYS A 182 28.16 -1.66 -17.86
CA LYS A 182 28.06 -2.18 -16.49
C LYS A 182 28.72 -1.14 -15.61
N LEU A 183 27.98 -0.58 -14.66
CA LEU A 183 28.48 0.45 -13.76
C LEU A 183 29.65 -0.14 -12.96
N SER A 184 30.89 0.10 -13.41
CA SER A 184 32.10 -0.39 -12.75
C SER A 184 32.40 0.53 -11.58
N LEU A 185 31.83 0.22 -10.43
CA LEU A 185 32.06 0.98 -9.21
C LEU A 185 33.45 0.65 -8.64
N PRO A 186 34.13 1.62 -7.99
CA PRO A 186 35.34 1.33 -7.23
C PRO A 186 35.10 0.25 -6.17
N PRO A 187 36.15 -0.45 -5.68
CA PRO A 187 36.00 -1.41 -4.59
C PRO A 187 35.25 -0.82 -3.40
N ASN A 188 34.45 -1.65 -2.72
CA ASN A 188 33.65 -1.26 -1.55
C ASN A 188 32.65 -0.12 -1.81
N THR A 189 32.35 0.18 -3.07
CA THR A 189 31.38 1.20 -3.47
C THR A 189 30.14 0.55 -4.04
N PHE A 190 28.99 0.96 -3.53
CA PHE A 190 27.68 0.40 -3.86
C PHE A 190 26.72 1.55 -4.17
N THR A 191 25.72 1.32 -5.02
CA THR A 191 24.73 2.35 -5.34
C THR A 191 23.36 1.73 -5.58
N ASN A 192 22.31 2.48 -5.25
CA ASN A 192 20.94 2.19 -5.69
C ASN A 192 20.59 2.89 -7.02
N GLN A 193 21.58 3.54 -7.67
CA GLN A 193 21.44 4.11 -9.00
C GLN A 193 21.46 3.04 -10.07
N LEU A 194 20.70 3.29 -11.13
CA LEU A 194 20.57 2.38 -12.25
C LEU A 194 21.79 2.48 -13.18
N PRO A 195 22.40 1.34 -13.59
CA PRO A 195 23.54 1.33 -14.51
C PRO A 195 23.24 2.01 -15.86
N ALA A 196 22.02 1.85 -16.36
CA ALA A 196 21.31 2.65 -17.35
C ALA A 196 19.89 2.05 -17.43
N PRO A 197 18.85 2.80 -17.82
CA PRO A 197 17.54 2.21 -18.09
C PRO A 197 17.69 1.13 -19.18
N PRO A 198 17.08 -0.06 -19.03
CA PRO A 198 16.97 -0.99 -20.14
C PRO A 198 16.28 -0.29 -21.32
N GLU A 199 16.80 -0.45 -22.53
CA GLU A 199 16.15 0.09 -23.73
C GLU A 199 14.85 -0.68 -23.98
N GLY A 200 13.70 -0.02 -23.78
CA GLY A 200 12.38 -0.59 -24.07
C GLY A 200 11.42 -0.64 -22.87
N PRO A 201 10.25 -1.28 -23.04
CA PRO A 201 9.21 -1.34 -22.01
C PRO A 201 9.62 -2.23 -20.83
N LEU A 202 9.46 -1.71 -19.62
CA LEU A 202 9.85 -2.39 -18.39
C LEU A 202 8.70 -3.23 -17.86
N ASN A 203 8.96 -4.51 -17.62
CA ASN A 203 7.95 -5.45 -17.15
C ASN A 203 8.31 -5.95 -15.75
N ILE A 204 7.31 -5.97 -14.88
CA ILE A 204 7.43 -6.41 -13.50
C ILE A 204 6.46 -7.56 -13.33
N LEU A 205 6.99 -8.75 -13.04
CA LEU A 205 6.18 -9.92 -12.73
C LEU A 205 6.01 -10.01 -11.21
N LEU A 206 4.78 -10.00 -10.73
CA LEU A 206 4.43 -10.13 -9.31
C LEU A 206 3.68 -11.44 -9.09
N LEU A 207 4.31 -12.37 -8.36
CA LEU A 207 3.68 -13.59 -7.87
C LEU A 207 3.01 -13.33 -6.53
N ASP A 208 1.69 -13.43 -6.48
CA ASP A 208 0.91 -13.20 -5.26
C ASP A 208 0.71 -14.51 -4.49
N LEU A 209 1.37 -14.63 -3.35
CA LEU A 209 1.19 -15.74 -2.41
C LEU A 209 0.26 -15.36 -1.24
N TRP A 210 -0.04 -14.08 -1.09
CA TRP A 210 -0.83 -13.54 0.01
C TRP A 210 -2.34 -13.62 -0.25
N ASN A 211 -2.72 -13.42 -1.51
CA ASN A 211 -4.09 -13.34 -1.97
C ASN A 211 -4.50 -14.51 -2.88
N THR A 212 -3.66 -15.54 -2.94
CA THR A 212 -3.84 -16.69 -3.83
C THR A 212 -3.76 -17.99 -3.02
N PRO A 213 -4.70 -18.93 -3.17
CA PRO A 213 -4.59 -20.27 -2.57
C PRO A 213 -3.34 -21.02 -3.05
N THR A 214 -2.76 -21.87 -2.20
CA THR A 214 -1.47 -22.53 -2.46
C THR A 214 -1.45 -23.43 -3.70
N THR A 215 -2.59 -24.02 -4.07
CA THR A 215 -2.75 -24.80 -5.31
C THR A 215 -2.59 -23.91 -6.55
N ASP A 216 -3.17 -22.71 -6.50
CA ASP A 216 -3.15 -21.75 -7.60
C ASP A 216 -1.79 -21.04 -7.69
N GLN A 217 -1.11 -20.86 -6.54
CA GLN A 217 0.29 -20.40 -6.51
C GLN A 217 1.22 -21.36 -7.28
N ALA A 218 1.08 -22.67 -7.05
CA ALA A 218 1.89 -23.68 -7.73
C ALA A 218 1.69 -23.62 -9.25
N TYR A 219 0.43 -23.44 -9.68
CA TYR A 219 0.07 -23.28 -11.08
C TYR A 219 0.66 -21.98 -11.67
N ALA A 220 0.49 -20.84 -11.00
CA ALA A 220 1.03 -19.54 -11.42
C ALA A 220 2.55 -19.57 -11.60
N ARG A 221 3.27 -20.16 -10.65
CA ARG A 221 4.73 -20.36 -10.71
C ARG A 221 5.13 -21.24 -11.89
N LYS A 222 4.42 -22.35 -12.12
CA LYS A 222 4.69 -23.23 -13.27
C LYS A 222 4.52 -22.47 -14.59
N GLN A 223 3.41 -21.74 -14.76
CA GLN A 223 3.16 -20.95 -15.98
C GLN A 223 4.20 -19.85 -16.19
N THR A 224 4.65 -19.22 -15.10
CA THR A 224 5.73 -18.23 -15.11
C THR A 224 7.05 -18.85 -15.61
N ILE A 225 7.46 -19.99 -15.06
CA ILE A 225 8.68 -20.68 -15.47
C ILE A 225 8.62 -21.04 -16.96
N GLU A 226 7.50 -21.59 -17.42
CA GLU A 226 7.33 -21.95 -18.83
C GLU A 226 7.31 -20.72 -19.75
N PHE A 227 6.73 -19.60 -19.32
CA PHE A 227 6.80 -18.34 -20.04
C PHE A 227 8.25 -17.85 -20.17
N LEU A 228 8.99 -17.79 -19.05
CA LEU A 228 10.36 -17.28 -18.99
C LEU A 228 11.34 -18.08 -19.86
N LYS A 229 11.15 -19.40 -19.98
CA LYS A 229 11.92 -20.25 -20.92
C LYS A 229 11.77 -19.83 -22.39
N THR A 230 10.69 -19.12 -22.71
CA THR A 230 10.35 -18.65 -24.06
C THR A 230 10.38 -17.14 -24.19
N LEU A 231 11.05 -16.44 -23.27
CA LEU A 231 11.11 -14.98 -23.24
C LEU A 231 11.70 -14.43 -24.56
N PRO A 232 11.00 -13.53 -25.26
CA PRO A 232 11.57 -12.91 -26.47
C PRO A 232 12.83 -12.09 -26.14
N PRO A 233 13.85 -12.09 -27.03
CA PRO A 233 15.05 -11.26 -26.85
C PRO A 233 14.72 -9.78 -26.65
N GLY A 234 15.50 -9.09 -25.82
CA GLY A 234 15.33 -7.66 -25.55
C GLY A 234 14.18 -7.30 -24.60
N LYS A 235 13.46 -8.28 -24.04
CA LYS A 235 12.46 -8.04 -22.99
C LYS A 235 13.13 -8.13 -21.62
N THR A 236 13.05 -7.06 -20.84
CA THR A 236 13.58 -7.03 -19.47
C THR A 236 12.45 -7.24 -18.46
N ILE A 237 12.67 -8.14 -17.49
CA ILE A 237 11.73 -8.48 -16.43
C ILE A 237 12.39 -8.33 -15.06
N ALA A 238 11.70 -7.65 -14.13
CA ALA A 238 11.95 -7.79 -12.69
C ALA A 238 10.92 -8.74 -12.09
N MET A 239 11.31 -9.51 -11.07
CA MET A 239 10.42 -10.44 -10.38
C MET A 239 10.27 -10.10 -8.91
N PHE A 240 9.02 -10.02 -8.47
CA PHE A 240 8.62 -9.80 -7.09
C PHE A 240 7.68 -10.90 -6.60
N VAL A 241 7.67 -11.09 -5.29
CA VAL A 241 6.74 -11.97 -4.59
C VAL A 241 6.01 -11.16 -3.52
N LEU A 242 4.68 -11.28 -3.48
CA LEU A 242 3.84 -10.75 -2.42
C LEU A 242 3.42 -11.89 -1.48
N GLY A 243 4.08 -11.98 -0.32
CA GLY A 243 3.63 -12.80 0.81
C GLY A 243 3.08 -11.92 1.92
N SER A 244 3.41 -12.22 3.18
CA SER A 244 3.18 -11.29 4.31
C SER A 244 3.92 -9.94 4.16
N ARG A 245 4.86 -9.84 3.22
CA ARG A 245 5.55 -8.64 2.76
C ARG A 245 5.91 -8.77 1.27
N LEU A 246 6.21 -7.64 0.63
CA LEU A 246 6.80 -7.64 -0.71
C LEU A 246 8.28 -7.99 -0.65
N THR A 247 8.74 -8.86 -1.55
CA THR A 247 10.16 -9.23 -1.71
C THR A 247 10.58 -9.09 -3.17
N LEU A 248 11.76 -8.50 -3.41
CA LEU A 248 12.42 -8.51 -4.72
C LEU A 248 13.19 -9.82 -4.88
N VAL A 249 12.78 -10.66 -5.84
CA VAL A 249 13.44 -11.96 -6.10
C VAL A 249 14.55 -11.79 -7.15
N GLN A 250 14.27 -10.98 -8.17
CA GLN A 250 15.19 -10.73 -9.28
C GLN A 250 15.01 -9.28 -9.72
N GLY A 251 16.09 -8.50 -9.66
CA GLY A 251 16.14 -7.19 -10.32
C GLY A 251 15.97 -7.34 -11.83
N PHE A 252 15.69 -6.22 -12.52
CA PHE A 252 15.51 -6.22 -13.98
C PHE A 252 16.64 -6.97 -14.69
N SER A 253 16.25 -8.01 -15.43
CA SER A 253 17.15 -8.86 -16.19
C SER A 253 16.50 -9.24 -17.51
N ASP A 254 17.32 -9.35 -18.55
CA ASP A 254 16.99 -9.91 -19.85
C ASP A 254 17.56 -11.33 -20.03
N ASP A 255 18.16 -11.91 -18.99
CA ASP A 255 18.71 -13.27 -18.98
C ASP A 255 17.62 -14.28 -18.56
N PRO A 256 17.12 -15.11 -19.49
CA PRO A 256 16.08 -16.08 -19.19
C PRO A 256 16.54 -17.14 -18.18
N ALA A 257 17.82 -17.51 -18.15
CA ALA A 257 18.33 -18.53 -17.24
C ALA A 257 18.34 -18.00 -15.79
N ALA A 258 18.77 -16.76 -15.59
CA ALA A 258 18.71 -16.10 -14.28
C ALA A 258 17.26 -15.94 -13.80
N LEU A 259 16.35 -15.52 -14.68
CA LEU A 259 14.92 -15.36 -14.36
C LEU A 259 14.28 -16.71 -14.00
N VAL A 260 14.52 -17.77 -14.77
CA VAL A 260 14.01 -19.12 -14.47
C VAL A 260 14.55 -19.63 -13.14
N ALA A 261 15.86 -19.52 -12.88
CA ALA A 261 16.46 -19.95 -11.63
C ALA A 261 15.89 -19.18 -10.42
N SER A 262 15.58 -17.89 -10.58
CA SER A 262 14.93 -17.07 -9.58
C SER A 262 13.47 -17.50 -9.35
N ALA A 263 12.71 -17.77 -10.42
CA ALA A 263 11.35 -18.30 -10.33
C ALA A 263 11.30 -19.67 -9.62
N GLU A 264 12.30 -20.52 -9.88
CA GLU A 264 12.40 -21.85 -9.28
C GLU A 264 12.63 -21.81 -7.76
N LYS A 265 13.27 -20.75 -7.24
CA LYS A 265 13.49 -20.56 -5.81
C LYS A 265 12.24 -20.08 -5.06
N VAL A 266 11.24 -19.56 -5.76
CA VAL A 266 9.98 -19.14 -5.13
C VAL A 266 9.24 -20.37 -4.64
N MET A 267 8.94 -20.41 -3.34
CA MET A 267 8.18 -21.48 -2.70
C MET A 267 6.75 -21.02 -2.42
N ASN A 268 5.80 -21.95 -2.40
CA ASN A 268 4.42 -21.64 -2.02
C ASN A 268 4.37 -21.25 -0.54
N GLU A 269 3.53 -20.27 -0.22
CA GLU A 269 3.33 -19.79 1.14
C GLU A 269 1.83 -19.72 1.42
N ARG A 270 1.36 -20.35 2.51
CA ARG A 270 -0.04 -20.27 2.90
C ARG A 270 -0.27 -18.99 3.70
N SER A 271 -1.06 -18.06 3.17
CA SER A 271 -1.59 -16.95 3.96
C SER A 271 -2.53 -17.47 5.06
N LEU A 272 -2.26 -17.09 6.31
CA LEU A 272 -3.12 -17.42 7.45
C LEU A 272 -4.42 -16.60 7.46
N LEU A 273 -4.51 -15.57 6.62
CA LEU A 273 -5.66 -14.68 6.51
C LEU A 273 -6.57 -15.01 5.33
N LEU A 274 -6.08 -15.79 4.36
CA LEU A 274 -6.87 -16.23 3.20
C LEU A 274 -7.50 -17.60 3.49
N ARG A 275 -8.83 -17.66 3.36
CA ARG A 275 -9.58 -18.92 3.42
C ARG A 275 -9.95 -19.44 2.04
N THR A 276 -9.92 -20.76 1.90
CA THR A 276 -10.48 -21.43 0.71
C THR A 276 -12.02 -21.37 0.72
N ASP A 277 -12.65 -21.66 -0.42
CA ASP A 277 -14.11 -21.82 -0.50
C ASP A 277 -14.60 -22.92 0.46
N ALA A 278 -13.91 -24.07 0.49
CA ALA A 278 -14.20 -25.16 1.43
C ALA A 278 -14.14 -24.71 2.90
N GLU A 279 -13.13 -23.95 3.29
CA GLU A 279 -13.01 -23.45 4.67
C GLU A 279 -14.14 -22.47 4.98
N ARG A 280 -14.46 -21.54 4.07
CA ARG A 280 -15.62 -20.65 4.25
C ARG A 280 -16.92 -21.43 4.40
N GLN A 281 -17.14 -22.45 3.58
CA GLN A 281 -18.31 -23.33 3.66
C GLN A 281 -18.35 -24.11 4.98
N GLN A 282 -17.24 -24.67 5.46
CA GLN A 282 -17.18 -25.37 6.75
C GLN A 282 -17.54 -24.44 7.92
N PHE A 283 -17.00 -23.22 7.93
CA PHE A 283 -17.28 -22.24 8.97
C PHE A 283 -18.73 -21.72 8.94
N GLN A 284 -19.33 -21.61 7.76
CA GLN A 284 -20.74 -21.23 7.58
C GLN A 284 -21.69 -22.38 7.95
N GLY A 285 -21.46 -23.58 7.41
CA GLY A 285 -22.30 -24.75 7.66
C GLY A 285 -22.35 -25.13 9.14
N ALA A 286 -21.24 -25.00 9.87
CA ALA A 286 -21.22 -25.20 11.32
C ALA A 286 -22.07 -24.15 12.08
N ALA A 287 -22.17 -22.91 11.58
CA ALA A 287 -23.03 -21.89 12.19
C ALA A 287 -24.51 -22.18 11.92
N ASP A 288 -24.83 -22.58 10.68
CA ASP A 288 -26.17 -22.89 10.20
C ASP A 288 -26.74 -24.17 10.84
N ASP A 289 -25.91 -25.20 11.04
CA ASP A 289 -26.31 -26.45 11.70
C ASP A 289 -26.79 -26.24 13.14
N VAL A 290 -26.18 -25.32 13.90
CA VAL A 290 -26.66 -25.01 15.26
C VAL A 290 -28.01 -24.28 15.18
N GLY A 291 -28.18 -23.36 14.21
CA GLY A 291 -29.48 -22.75 13.94
C GLY A 291 -30.55 -23.81 13.59
N ARG A 292 -30.16 -24.84 12.84
CA ARG A 292 -31.03 -25.96 12.47
C ARG A 292 -31.44 -26.83 13.66
N ILE A 293 -30.49 -27.19 14.53
CA ILE A 293 -30.76 -27.97 15.77
C ILE A 293 -31.70 -27.18 16.71
N ALA A 294 -31.66 -25.86 16.70
CA ALA A 294 -32.56 -25.00 17.46
C ALA A 294 -34.02 -24.95 16.92
N THR A 295 -34.20 -25.15 15.60
CA THR A 295 -35.46 -24.92 14.88
C THR A 295 -36.49 -26.07 14.69
N PRO A 296 -36.33 -27.34 15.12
CA PRO A 296 -37.29 -28.39 14.75
C PRO A 296 -38.71 -28.20 15.30
N ALA A 297 -38.95 -27.26 16.22
CA ALA A 297 -40.26 -27.08 16.85
C ALA A 297 -41.24 -26.17 16.08
N VAL A 298 -40.81 -25.42 15.05
CA VAL A 298 -41.62 -24.27 14.55
C VAL A 298 -42.29 -24.52 13.18
N ASN A 299 -41.76 -25.41 12.33
CA ASN A 299 -42.21 -25.54 10.93
C ASN A 299 -42.79 -26.92 10.55
N ALA A 300 -43.12 -27.79 11.50
CA ALA A 300 -43.85 -29.02 11.19
C ALA A 300 -45.31 -28.70 10.82
N PRO A 301 -45.87 -29.19 9.69
CA PRO A 301 -47.28 -29.04 9.37
C PRO A 301 -48.12 -29.72 10.46
N GLY A 302 -48.83 -28.93 11.28
CA GLY A 302 -49.56 -29.41 12.46
C GLY A 302 -48.97 -29.00 13.82
N ALA A 303 -47.92 -28.18 13.86
CA ALA A 303 -47.42 -27.59 15.10
C ALA A 303 -48.51 -26.74 15.77
N SER A 304 -49.03 -27.21 16.90
CA SER A 304 -50.01 -26.47 17.69
C SER A 304 -49.35 -25.27 18.38
N ALA A 305 -50.14 -24.27 18.78
CA ALA A 305 -49.66 -23.13 19.57
C ALA A 305 -48.90 -23.55 20.87
N GLY A 306 -49.07 -24.81 21.31
CA GLY A 306 -48.29 -25.42 22.40
C GLY A 306 -46.82 -25.72 22.08
N ALA A 307 -46.44 -25.87 20.80
CA ALA A 307 -45.04 -26.04 20.38
C ALA A 307 -44.24 -24.72 20.48
N LEU A 308 -44.91 -23.56 20.36
CA LEU A 308 -44.34 -22.26 20.70
C LEU A 308 -44.16 -22.10 22.23
N SER A 309 -45.06 -22.67 23.03
CA SER A 309 -44.98 -22.62 24.51
C SER A 309 -43.80 -23.42 25.07
N ASN A 310 -43.34 -24.46 24.36
CA ASN A 310 -42.16 -25.25 24.71
C ASN A 310 -40.83 -24.61 24.27
N LEU A 311 -40.85 -23.42 23.65
CA LEU A 311 -39.68 -22.52 23.62
C LEU A 311 -39.47 -21.91 25.01
N ASN A 312 -39.26 -22.76 26.01
CA ASN A 312 -38.87 -22.36 27.36
C ASN A 312 -37.44 -21.81 27.26
N GLY A 313 -37.29 -20.54 26.88
CA GLY A 313 -36.03 -19.77 26.82
C GLY A 313 -35.00 -20.21 25.78
N GLY A 314 -34.76 -21.52 25.60
CA GLY A 314 -33.61 -22.06 24.88
C GLY A 314 -33.61 -21.87 23.36
N GLY A 315 -34.72 -22.10 22.65
CA GLY A 315 -34.76 -22.04 21.18
C GLY A 315 -34.63 -20.62 20.60
N ALA A 316 -35.23 -19.62 21.25
CA ALA A 316 -35.04 -18.21 20.88
C ALA A 316 -33.64 -17.69 21.26
N LEU A 317 -33.09 -18.15 22.39
CA LEU A 317 -31.69 -17.89 22.77
C LEU A 317 -30.71 -18.51 21.76
N ASP A 318 -31.05 -19.66 21.16
CA ASP A 318 -30.16 -20.37 20.23
C ASP A 318 -30.20 -19.81 18.80
N LEU A 319 -31.35 -19.34 18.29
CA LEU A 319 -31.37 -18.55 17.05
C LEU A 319 -30.64 -17.22 17.21
N GLY A 320 -30.82 -16.55 18.36
CA GLY A 320 -30.02 -15.40 18.73
C GLY A 320 -28.53 -15.71 18.91
N SER A 321 -28.17 -16.94 19.30
CA SER A 321 -26.78 -17.42 19.40
C SER A 321 -26.18 -17.65 18.01
N ALA A 322 -26.95 -18.23 17.09
CA ALA A 322 -26.56 -18.48 15.70
C ALA A 322 -26.33 -17.17 14.94
N GLN A 323 -27.24 -16.21 15.08
CA GLN A 323 -27.08 -14.90 14.44
C GLN A 323 -25.92 -14.10 15.04
N ARG A 324 -25.67 -14.20 16.36
CA ARG A 324 -24.47 -13.61 17.00
C ARG A 324 -23.18 -14.27 16.52
N ARG A 325 -23.15 -15.61 16.38
CA ARG A 325 -22.01 -16.34 15.81
C ARG A 325 -21.75 -15.96 14.35
N GLN A 326 -22.79 -15.87 13.53
CA GLN A 326 -22.66 -15.45 12.13
C GLN A 326 -22.14 -14.01 12.02
N ARG A 327 -22.63 -13.08 12.84
CA ARG A 327 -22.09 -11.71 12.90
C ARG A 327 -20.64 -11.68 13.36
N SER A 328 -20.29 -12.45 14.40
CA SER A 328 -18.90 -12.56 14.87
C SER A 328 -17.98 -13.11 13.78
N ASN A 329 -18.39 -14.17 13.08
CA ASN A 329 -17.64 -14.75 11.98
C ASN A 329 -17.46 -13.75 10.82
N ALA A 330 -18.53 -13.03 10.45
CA ALA A 330 -18.46 -12.00 9.42
C ALA A 330 -17.51 -10.85 9.80
N MET A 331 -17.50 -10.44 11.08
CA MET A 331 -16.56 -9.44 11.59
C MET A 331 -15.11 -9.94 11.50
N MET A 332 -14.83 -11.17 11.92
CA MET A 332 -13.49 -11.77 11.83
C MET A 332 -13.00 -11.89 10.38
N GLU A 333 -13.88 -12.26 9.45
CA GLU A 333 -13.54 -12.29 8.01
C GLU A 333 -13.28 -10.89 7.46
N ALA A 334 -14.05 -9.89 7.89
CA ALA A 334 -13.82 -8.50 7.50
C ALA A 334 -12.46 -7.99 8.01
N ASP A 335 -12.09 -8.29 9.25
CA ASP A 335 -10.80 -7.90 9.83
C ASP A 335 -9.62 -8.55 9.08
N ARG A 336 -9.71 -9.85 8.79
CA ARG A 336 -8.70 -10.55 7.97
C ARG A 336 -8.58 -9.95 6.57
N THR A 337 -9.73 -9.65 5.96
CA THR A 337 -9.79 -9.02 4.64
C THR A 337 -9.12 -7.64 4.68
N ALA A 338 -9.39 -6.85 5.72
CA ALA A 338 -8.80 -5.53 5.89
C ALA A 338 -7.27 -5.61 6.05
N GLU A 339 -6.77 -6.52 6.89
CA GLU A 339 -5.33 -6.73 7.05
C GLU A 339 -4.68 -7.14 5.72
N ARG A 340 -5.32 -8.06 4.97
CA ARG A 340 -4.83 -8.44 3.64
C ARG A 340 -4.75 -7.26 2.66
N VAL A 341 -5.75 -6.38 2.70
CA VAL A 341 -5.79 -5.17 1.87
C VAL A 341 -4.65 -4.23 2.24
N PHE A 342 -4.46 -3.89 3.52
CA PHE A 342 -3.42 -2.96 3.94
C PHE A 342 -2.02 -3.48 3.56
N THR A 343 -1.72 -4.76 3.81
CA THR A 343 -0.45 -5.37 3.38
C THR A 343 -0.24 -5.26 1.86
N THR A 344 -1.30 -5.46 1.09
CA THR A 344 -1.22 -5.40 -0.38
C THR A 344 -1.03 -3.94 -0.87
N LEU A 345 -1.68 -2.96 -0.24
CA LEU A 345 -1.47 -1.53 -0.55
C LEU A 345 -0.04 -1.08 -0.21
N ASP A 346 0.48 -1.50 0.95
CA ASP A 346 1.86 -1.23 1.36
C ASP A 346 2.86 -1.87 0.39
N ALA A 347 2.59 -3.11 -0.04
CA ALA A 347 3.38 -3.79 -1.05
C ALA A 347 3.39 -3.03 -2.38
N LEU A 348 2.23 -2.62 -2.91
CA LEU A 348 2.16 -1.84 -4.16
C LEU A 348 2.90 -0.50 -4.03
N SER A 349 2.80 0.16 -2.88
CA SER A 349 3.53 1.39 -2.59
C SER A 349 5.05 1.16 -2.54
N ALA A 350 5.51 0.08 -1.90
CA ALA A 350 6.92 -0.28 -1.85
C ALA A 350 7.47 -0.65 -3.24
N LEU A 351 6.70 -1.42 -4.03
CA LEU A 351 7.02 -1.75 -5.41
C LEU A 351 7.21 -0.47 -6.24
N ALA A 352 6.23 0.44 -6.20
CA ALA A 352 6.30 1.71 -6.91
C ALA A 352 7.54 2.53 -6.55
N ARG A 353 7.89 2.63 -5.26
CA ARG A 353 9.10 3.35 -4.80
C ARG A 353 10.38 2.69 -5.33
N SER A 354 10.45 1.36 -5.31
CA SER A 354 11.63 0.60 -5.78
C SER A 354 11.94 0.80 -7.26
N VAL A 355 10.90 0.98 -8.09
CA VAL A 355 11.04 1.13 -9.54
C VAL A 355 10.84 2.56 -10.04
N SER A 356 10.69 3.53 -9.13
CA SER A 356 10.38 4.93 -9.47
C SER A 356 11.45 5.63 -10.30
N SER A 357 12.73 5.28 -10.10
CA SER A 357 13.85 5.87 -10.86
C SER A 357 13.97 5.34 -12.29
N TYR A 358 13.31 4.21 -12.61
CA TYR A 358 13.30 3.71 -13.96
C TYR A 358 12.38 4.62 -14.81
N PRO A 359 12.87 5.21 -15.91
CA PRO A 359 12.06 6.08 -16.75
C PRO A 359 11.00 5.29 -17.53
N GLY A 360 10.07 6.01 -18.16
CA GLY A 360 9.04 5.42 -19.03
C GLY A 360 7.87 4.80 -18.27
N ARG A 361 7.00 4.09 -18.99
CA ARG A 361 5.89 3.31 -18.43
C ARG A 361 6.37 1.93 -17.99
N LYS A 362 5.88 1.44 -16.85
CA LYS A 362 6.15 0.09 -16.32
C LYS A 362 4.86 -0.73 -16.33
N ASN A 363 4.97 -2.01 -16.68
CA ASN A 363 3.85 -2.94 -16.67
C ASN A 363 3.99 -3.87 -15.46
N LEU A 364 3.09 -3.74 -14.49
CA LEU A 364 2.99 -4.67 -13.37
C LEU A 364 2.04 -5.81 -13.73
N ILE A 365 2.61 -6.95 -14.10
CA ILE A 365 1.91 -8.19 -14.42
C ILE A 365 1.70 -8.94 -13.11
N TRP A 366 0.48 -8.88 -12.57
CA TRP A 366 0.16 -9.37 -11.23
C TRP A 366 -0.61 -10.67 -11.30
N LEU A 367 0.08 -11.78 -11.05
CA LEU A 367 -0.51 -13.12 -11.00
C LEU A 367 -1.11 -13.33 -9.62
N SER A 368 -2.43 -13.31 -9.51
CA SER A 368 -3.16 -13.39 -8.24
C SER A 368 -4.43 -14.23 -8.36
N GLY A 369 -4.87 -14.83 -7.26
CA GLY A 369 -6.18 -15.46 -7.18
C GLY A 369 -7.27 -14.39 -7.18
N SER A 370 -7.28 -13.55 -6.16
CA SER A 370 -8.16 -12.37 -6.10
C SER A 370 -7.70 -11.42 -5.01
N PHE A 371 -7.83 -10.12 -5.22
CA PHE A 371 -7.58 -9.12 -4.19
C PHE A 371 -8.80 -8.20 -4.00
N PRO A 372 -9.23 -7.93 -2.76
CA PRO A 372 -10.40 -7.11 -2.48
C PRO A 372 -10.05 -5.61 -2.42
N ILE A 373 -9.21 -5.12 -3.35
CA ILE A 373 -8.81 -3.70 -3.42
C ILE A 373 -9.66 -2.96 -4.46
N ARG A 374 -10.22 -1.82 -4.04
CA ARG A 374 -10.83 -0.80 -4.89
C ARG A 374 -9.94 0.44 -4.84
N LEU A 375 -9.56 1.04 -5.97
CA LEU A 375 -8.69 2.22 -5.99
C LEU A 375 -9.47 3.55 -6.03
N LYS A 376 -10.80 3.50 -6.23
CA LYS A 376 -11.71 4.65 -6.12
C LYS A 376 -12.60 4.48 -4.89
N PRO A 377 -12.85 5.56 -4.13
CA PRO A 377 -13.92 5.57 -3.15
C PRO A 377 -15.28 5.44 -3.86
N SER A 378 -16.15 4.55 -3.37
CA SER A 378 -17.46 4.32 -3.98
C SER A 378 -18.54 5.21 -3.33
N ALA A 379 -19.43 5.80 -4.14
CA ALA A 379 -20.59 6.52 -3.61
C ALA A 379 -21.54 5.59 -2.83
N ALA A 380 -21.55 4.30 -3.15
CA ALA A 380 -22.32 3.27 -2.45
C ALA A 380 -21.82 3.05 -1.02
N GLY A 381 -20.50 3.04 -0.79
CA GLY A 381 -19.95 2.89 0.56
C GLY A 381 -20.11 4.15 1.43
N LEU A 382 -20.24 5.33 0.81
CA LEU A 382 -20.69 6.56 1.49
C LEU A 382 -22.20 6.57 1.80
N MET A 383 -23.06 5.97 0.96
CA MET A 383 -24.52 5.93 1.19
C MET A 383 -24.99 4.85 2.18
N GLN A 384 -24.19 3.80 2.39
CA GLN A 384 -24.51 2.71 3.33
C GLN A 384 -24.46 3.16 4.81
N LEU A 385 -23.91 4.35 5.08
CA LEU A 385 -23.90 5.00 6.39
C LEU A 385 -25.30 5.27 6.96
N ASN A 386 -26.35 5.34 6.11
CA ASN A 386 -27.67 5.82 6.51
C ASN A 386 -28.76 4.75 6.66
N SER A 387 -28.55 3.49 6.24
CA SER A 387 -29.66 2.54 6.08
C SER A 387 -29.76 1.42 7.13
N GLY A 388 -28.90 1.41 8.16
CA GLY A 388 -28.99 0.46 9.29
C GLY A 388 -28.93 -1.03 8.93
N SER A 389 -28.72 -1.34 7.65
CA SER A 389 -28.75 -2.66 7.07
C SER A 389 -27.31 -3.07 6.82
N PHE A 390 -26.75 -3.84 7.76
CA PHE A 390 -25.41 -4.41 7.67
C PHE A 390 -25.37 -5.40 6.49
N ALA A 391 -25.05 -4.91 5.30
CA ALA A 391 -24.46 -5.77 4.29
C ALA A 391 -23.02 -6.06 4.74
N PRO A 392 -22.48 -7.27 4.54
CA PRO A 392 -21.08 -7.60 4.84
C PRO A 392 -20.11 -6.97 3.83
N THR A 393 -20.47 -5.84 3.23
CA THR A 393 -19.56 -4.97 2.50
C THR A 393 -18.62 -4.35 3.52
N THR A 394 -17.43 -4.95 3.58
CA THR A 394 -16.23 -4.59 4.33
C THR A 394 -16.31 -3.20 4.99
N GLY A 395 -16.31 -3.13 6.32
CA GLY A 395 -16.04 -1.90 7.11
C GLY A 395 -14.64 -1.31 6.91
N LEU A 396 -14.04 -1.59 5.75
CA LEU A 396 -12.75 -1.15 5.26
C LEU A 396 -12.82 0.31 4.81
N GLU A 397 -13.90 0.74 4.15
CA GLU A 397 -14.08 2.17 3.81
C GLU A 397 -14.27 3.05 5.06
N THR A 398 -14.80 2.48 6.14
CA THR A 398 -14.90 3.14 7.46
C THR A 398 -13.64 2.97 8.32
N ALA A 399 -12.65 2.20 7.87
CA ALA A 399 -11.41 2.04 8.62
C ALA A 399 -10.66 3.39 8.63
N PRO A 400 -10.21 3.89 9.80
CA PRO A 400 -9.68 5.25 9.96
C PRO A 400 -8.54 5.63 9.00
N ASN A 401 -7.83 4.65 8.43
CA ASN A 401 -6.63 4.86 7.62
C ASN A 401 -6.77 4.40 6.15
N PHE A 402 -7.89 3.81 5.75
CA PHE A 402 -8.03 3.26 4.40
C PHE A 402 -7.95 4.34 3.31
N PRO A 403 -8.67 5.49 3.41
CA PRO A 403 -8.55 6.56 2.41
C PRO A 403 -7.12 7.10 2.27
N ALA A 404 -6.39 7.22 3.38
CA ALA A 404 -5.01 7.68 3.39
C ALA A 404 -4.06 6.67 2.71
N ALA A 405 -4.15 5.39 3.06
CA ALA A 405 -3.37 4.32 2.45
C ALA A 405 -3.62 4.21 0.94
N LEU A 406 -4.89 4.38 0.54
CA LEU A 406 -5.30 4.36 -0.86
C LEU A 406 -4.69 5.51 -1.66
N ARG A 407 -4.75 6.73 -1.12
CA ARG A 407 -4.14 7.91 -1.72
C ARG A 407 -2.63 7.75 -1.90
N VAL A 408 -1.94 7.30 -0.85
CA VAL A 408 -0.48 7.05 -0.90
C VAL A 408 -0.13 6.05 -1.99
N THR A 409 -0.88 4.94 -2.06
CA THR A 409 -0.62 3.87 -3.03
C THR A 409 -0.88 4.34 -4.47
N THR A 410 -2.02 4.99 -4.71
CA THR A 410 -2.40 5.47 -6.04
C THR A 410 -1.44 6.54 -6.56
N GLN A 411 -0.98 7.45 -5.69
CA GLN A 411 0.03 8.46 -6.01
C GLN A 411 1.41 7.83 -6.29
N ALA A 412 1.83 6.83 -5.51
CA ALA A 412 3.08 6.12 -5.73
C ALA A 412 3.08 5.42 -7.10
N LEU A 413 2.01 4.67 -7.42
CA LEU A 413 1.84 4.04 -8.73
C LEU A 413 1.81 5.07 -9.89
N ALA A 414 1.22 6.25 -9.67
CA ALA A 414 1.18 7.33 -10.66
C ALA A 414 2.57 7.86 -10.95
N THR A 415 3.29 8.22 -9.88
CA THR A 415 4.64 8.78 -9.94
C THR A 415 5.61 7.80 -10.59
N ALA A 416 5.47 6.51 -10.27
CA ALA A 416 6.26 5.45 -10.86
C ALA A 416 5.79 5.04 -12.28
N ARG A 417 4.71 5.63 -12.81
CA ARG A 417 4.13 5.31 -14.14
C ARG A 417 3.87 3.82 -14.32
N ILE A 418 3.25 3.20 -13.32
CA ILE A 418 2.91 1.77 -13.35
C ILE A 418 1.47 1.59 -13.85
N ALA A 419 1.33 0.77 -14.89
CA ALA A 419 0.06 0.17 -15.31
C ALA A 419 -0.03 -1.25 -14.77
N VAL A 420 -1.16 -1.59 -14.15
CA VAL A 420 -1.36 -2.89 -13.49
C VAL A 420 -2.19 -3.80 -14.37
N TYR A 421 -1.72 -5.02 -14.57
CA TYR A 421 -2.33 -6.08 -15.35
C TYR A 421 -2.59 -7.30 -14.46
N PRO A 422 -3.73 -7.34 -13.75
CA PRO A 422 -4.11 -8.50 -12.96
C PRO A 422 -4.40 -9.69 -13.87
N ILE A 423 -3.84 -10.85 -13.50
CA ILE A 423 -4.10 -12.14 -14.13
C ILE A 423 -4.71 -13.07 -13.07
N ASP A 424 -5.98 -13.46 -13.25
CA ASP A 424 -6.64 -14.43 -12.37
C ASP A 424 -6.11 -15.83 -12.66
N VAL A 425 -5.23 -16.34 -11.79
CA VAL A 425 -4.54 -17.62 -11.99
C VAL A 425 -5.42 -18.83 -11.68
N ARG A 426 -6.63 -18.62 -11.13
CA ARG A 426 -7.57 -19.70 -10.80
C ARG A 426 -8.33 -20.19 -12.03
N GLY A 427 -8.20 -19.51 -13.17
CA GLY A 427 -8.90 -19.85 -14.40
C GLY A 427 -10.41 -19.70 -14.31
N ILE A 428 -11.16 -20.53 -15.06
CA ILE A 428 -12.62 -20.53 -15.03
C ILE A 428 -13.12 -21.22 -13.76
N GLN A 429 -13.71 -20.43 -12.86
CA GLN A 429 -14.29 -20.89 -11.60
C GLN A 429 -15.77 -21.26 -11.78
N ILE A 430 -16.17 -22.48 -11.38
CA ILE A 430 -17.55 -22.98 -11.41
C ILE A 430 -18.16 -22.86 -10.01
N SER A 431 -19.40 -22.38 -9.87
CA SER A 431 -20.07 -22.24 -8.57
C SER A 431 -20.65 -23.57 -8.12
N GLY A 432 -20.52 -23.90 -6.84
CA GLY A 432 -20.98 -25.17 -6.29
C GLY A 432 -20.56 -25.42 -4.84
N VAL A 433 -21.00 -26.56 -4.30
CA VAL A 433 -20.56 -27.03 -2.97
C VAL A 433 -19.23 -27.75 -3.13
N ASP A 434 -18.24 -27.37 -2.33
CA ASP A 434 -16.98 -28.09 -2.27
C ASP A 434 -17.20 -29.38 -1.49
N LEU A 435 -17.09 -30.53 -2.16
CA LEU A 435 -17.31 -31.85 -1.55
C LEU A 435 -16.16 -32.29 -0.64
N SER A 436 -15.08 -31.49 -0.52
CA SER A 436 -14.02 -31.75 0.45
C SER A 436 -14.41 -31.41 1.90
N VAL A 437 -15.62 -30.88 2.14
CA VAL A 437 -16.13 -30.58 3.48
C VAL A 437 -16.82 -31.82 4.11
N SER A 438 -16.99 -31.83 5.44
CA SER A 438 -17.54 -33.01 6.14
C SER A 438 -18.97 -33.30 5.69
N ALA A 439 -19.37 -34.58 5.64
CA ALA A 439 -20.72 -34.98 5.20
C ALA A 439 -21.86 -34.23 5.94
N GLY A 440 -21.65 -33.87 7.21
CA GLY A 440 -22.57 -33.02 7.97
C GLY A 440 -22.67 -31.59 7.43
N ALA A 441 -21.54 -30.91 7.25
CA ALA A 441 -21.50 -29.55 6.68
C ALA A 441 -21.97 -29.52 5.22
N SER A 442 -21.62 -30.55 4.43
CA SER A 442 -22.09 -30.70 3.05
C SER A 442 -23.60 -30.91 3.00
N ALA A 443 -24.18 -31.65 3.96
CA ALA A 443 -25.63 -31.85 4.03
C ALA A 443 -26.41 -30.57 4.32
N SER A 444 -25.82 -29.61 5.06
CA SER A 444 -26.42 -28.28 5.29
C SER A 444 -26.57 -27.45 4.00
N PHE A 445 -25.75 -27.73 2.98
CA PHE A 445 -25.77 -27.04 1.68
C PHE A 445 -26.32 -27.87 0.52
N ALA A 446 -26.24 -29.21 0.56
CA ALA A 446 -26.58 -30.10 -0.55
C ALA A 446 -27.75 -31.06 -0.26
N GLY A 447 -28.31 -31.05 0.96
CA GLY A 447 -29.46 -31.88 1.32
C GLY A 447 -30.74 -31.45 0.61
N THR A 448 -31.58 -32.42 0.22
CA THR A 448 -32.92 -32.20 -0.36
C THR A 448 -33.85 -31.37 0.52
N ASP A 449 -33.53 -31.28 1.82
CA ASP A 449 -34.36 -30.65 2.83
C ASP A 449 -34.09 -29.13 2.97
N ASN A 450 -33.09 -28.56 2.27
CA ASN A 450 -32.79 -27.13 2.34
C ASN A 450 -32.31 -26.49 1.00
N PRO A 451 -33.17 -26.46 -0.04
CA PRO A 451 -32.85 -25.84 -1.33
C PRO A 451 -32.55 -24.32 -1.23
N GLN A 452 -33.00 -23.66 -0.16
CA GLN A 452 -32.71 -22.24 0.09
C GLN A 452 -31.24 -22.00 0.46
N ALA A 453 -30.65 -22.83 1.32
CA ALA A 453 -29.23 -22.71 1.69
C ALA A 453 -28.30 -22.96 0.51
N PHE A 454 -28.63 -23.95 -0.35
CA PHE A 454 -27.90 -24.18 -1.60
C PHE A 454 -27.94 -22.96 -2.52
N GLY A 455 -29.14 -22.41 -2.76
CA GLY A 455 -29.33 -21.22 -3.58
C GLY A 455 -28.62 -19.98 -3.00
N GLN A 456 -28.65 -19.80 -1.68
CA GLN A 456 -27.90 -18.75 -1.00
C GLN A 456 -26.39 -18.93 -1.15
N ASN A 457 -25.86 -20.15 -1.01
CA ASN A 457 -24.44 -20.42 -1.20
C ASN A 457 -23.99 -20.08 -2.63
N LEU A 458 -24.74 -20.51 -3.65
CA LEU A 458 -24.48 -20.18 -5.05
C LEU A 458 -24.54 -18.67 -5.30
N ASN A 459 -25.52 -17.97 -4.72
CA ASN A 459 -25.64 -16.52 -4.82
C ASN A 459 -24.45 -15.81 -4.17
N THR A 460 -24.04 -16.22 -2.97
CA THR A 460 -22.88 -15.64 -2.26
C THR A 460 -21.58 -15.89 -3.02
N GLN A 461 -21.34 -17.09 -3.56
CA GLN A 461 -20.18 -17.37 -4.39
C GLN A 461 -20.17 -16.53 -5.67
N SER A 462 -21.32 -16.42 -6.33
CA SER A 462 -21.46 -15.65 -7.57
C SER A 462 -21.23 -14.16 -7.32
N ALA A 463 -21.80 -13.62 -6.24
CA ALA A 463 -21.57 -12.23 -5.81
C ALA A 463 -20.09 -11.98 -5.46
N THR A 464 -19.47 -12.86 -4.67
CA THR A 464 -18.05 -12.75 -4.28
C THR A 464 -17.16 -12.72 -5.51
N ARG A 465 -17.35 -13.64 -6.47
CA ARG A 465 -16.53 -13.72 -7.68
C ARG A 465 -16.75 -12.50 -8.59
N PHE A 466 -17.98 -12.00 -8.68
CA PHE A 466 -18.27 -10.76 -9.39
C PHE A 466 -17.53 -9.58 -8.76
N GLU A 467 -17.55 -9.46 -7.43
CA GLU A 467 -16.85 -8.42 -6.70
C GLU A 467 -15.32 -8.52 -6.88
N GLU A 468 -14.74 -9.70 -6.77
CA GLU A 468 -13.31 -9.94 -6.98
C GLU A 468 -12.87 -9.53 -8.39
N ARG A 469 -13.62 -9.95 -9.42
CA ARG A 469 -13.34 -9.56 -10.81
C ARG A 469 -13.50 -8.07 -11.03
N SER A 470 -14.50 -7.46 -10.40
CA SER A 470 -14.68 -6.02 -10.42
C SER A 470 -13.48 -5.30 -9.78
N SER A 471 -12.83 -5.90 -8.77
CA SER A 471 -11.69 -5.28 -8.05
C SER A 471 -10.47 -5.24 -8.93
N MET A 472 -10.18 -6.38 -9.55
CA MET A 472 -9.13 -6.50 -10.54
C MET A 472 -9.37 -5.49 -11.68
N LYS A 473 -10.60 -5.42 -12.20
CA LYS A 473 -10.95 -4.54 -13.31
C LYS A 473 -10.71 -3.08 -12.95
N GLU A 474 -11.16 -2.68 -11.78
CA GLU A 474 -11.01 -1.34 -11.29
C GLU A 474 -9.54 -0.95 -11.08
N VAL A 475 -8.72 -1.81 -10.47
CA VAL A 475 -7.28 -1.57 -10.28
C VAL A 475 -6.58 -1.39 -11.63
N ALA A 476 -6.89 -2.27 -12.59
CA ALA A 476 -6.31 -2.21 -13.92
C ALA A 476 -6.68 -0.91 -14.64
N GLU A 477 -7.98 -0.59 -14.73
CA GLU A 477 -8.46 0.63 -15.38
C GLU A 477 -7.89 1.89 -14.73
N GLN A 478 -7.74 1.92 -13.41
CA GLN A 478 -7.22 3.09 -12.71
C GLN A 478 -5.74 3.35 -12.90
N THR A 479 -5.01 2.36 -13.37
CA THR A 479 -3.58 2.45 -13.62
C THR A 479 -3.26 2.48 -15.13
N GLY A 480 -4.28 2.41 -15.98
CA GLY A 480 -4.13 2.34 -17.44
C GLY A 480 -3.68 0.96 -17.94
N GLY A 481 -3.99 -0.11 -17.20
CA GLY A 481 -3.82 -1.51 -17.64
C GLY A 481 -5.15 -2.20 -17.93
N GLU A 482 -5.11 -3.53 -18.10
CA GLU A 482 -6.26 -4.38 -18.42
C GLU A 482 -6.26 -5.64 -17.52
N VAL A 483 -7.44 -6.13 -17.14
CA VAL A 483 -7.56 -7.47 -16.53
C VAL A 483 -7.50 -8.53 -17.59
N LEU A 484 -6.63 -9.49 -17.40
CA LEU A 484 -6.49 -10.64 -18.27
C LEU A 484 -7.00 -11.87 -17.54
N ALA A 485 -8.06 -12.48 -18.09
CA ALA A 485 -8.71 -13.63 -17.51
C ALA A 485 -8.80 -14.75 -18.54
N GLY A 486 -8.68 -15.99 -18.06
CA GLY A 486 -8.77 -17.19 -18.90
C GLY A 486 -7.87 -18.30 -18.35
N ASN A 487 -7.78 -19.40 -19.10
CA ASN A 487 -6.93 -20.53 -18.74
C ASN A 487 -5.52 -20.42 -19.36
N ASP A 488 -5.26 -19.39 -20.18
CA ASP A 488 -3.96 -19.14 -20.80
C ASP A 488 -3.20 -18.03 -20.07
N VAL A 489 -2.65 -18.37 -18.90
CA VAL A 489 -1.82 -17.45 -18.10
C VAL A 489 -0.58 -17.02 -18.89
N ARG A 490 0.05 -17.94 -19.63
CA ARG A 490 1.25 -17.63 -20.44
C ARG A 490 0.94 -16.59 -21.53
N GLY A 491 -0.13 -16.78 -22.30
CA GLY A 491 -0.57 -15.82 -23.30
C GLY A 491 -0.98 -14.49 -22.69
N SER A 492 -1.55 -14.50 -21.48
CA SER A 492 -1.89 -13.29 -20.73
C SER A 492 -0.63 -12.50 -20.33
N ILE A 493 0.43 -13.17 -19.83
CA ILE A 493 1.72 -12.51 -19.56
C ILE A 493 2.28 -11.88 -20.84
N GLY A 494 2.25 -12.62 -21.96
CA GLY A 494 2.63 -12.14 -23.30
C GLY A 494 1.92 -10.84 -23.67
N ARG A 495 0.58 -10.88 -23.64
CA ARG A 495 -0.29 -9.75 -23.99
C ARG A 495 -0.06 -8.52 -23.11
N ALA A 496 0.14 -8.71 -21.81
CA ALA A 496 0.40 -7.60 -20.89
C ALA A 496 1.70 -6.84 -21.25
N MET A 497 2.76 -7.53 -21.68
CA MET A 497 3.99 -6.86 -22.10
C MET A 497 3.86 -6.16 -23.45
N ASP A 498 3.05 -6.71 -24.35
CA ASP A 498 2.85 -6.15 -25.69
C ASP A 498 1.96 -4.90 -25.65
N ASP A 499 0.81 -4.94 -24.95
CA ASP A 499 0.01 -3.74 -24.66
C ASP A 499 0.82 -2.71 -23.84
N GLY A 500 1.67 -3.23 -22.97
CA GLY A 500 2.66 -2.49 -22.21
C GLY A 500 3.64 -1.65 -23.03
N SER A 501 3.92 -2.08 -24.27
CA SER A 501 5.00 -1.57 -25.12
C SER A 501 4.61 -0.47 -26.10
N THR A 502 3.30 -0.30 -26.32
CA THR A 502 2.77 0.68 -27.27
C THR A 502 1.84 1.63 -26.54
N TYR A 503 2.25 2.89 -26.38
CA TYR A 503 1.43 3.90 -25.70
C TYR A 503 1.79 5.31 -26.18
N TYR A 504 0.89 6.26 -25.92
CA TYR A 504 1.11 7.68 -26.20
C TYR A 504 1.28 8.39 -24.86
N ALA A 505 2.46 8.97 -24.63
CA ALA A 505 2.71 9.83 -23.50
C ALA A 505 2.17 11.23 -23.82
N ILE A 506 1.18 11.66 -23.06
CA ILE A 506 0.52 12.97 -23.19
C ILE A 506 0.80 13.74 -21.91
N ALA A 507 1.30 14.96 -22.03
CA ALA A 507 1.45 15.84 -20.88
C ALA A 507 0.72 17.17 -21.06
N TYR A 508 0.12 17.65 -19.97
CA TYR A 508 -0.57 18.93 -19.92
C TYR A 508 -0.24 19.67 -18.62
N THR A 509 -0.50 20.96 -18.60
CA THR A 509 -0.41 21.78 -17.39
C THR A 509 -1.83 22.01 -16.86
N PRO A 510 -2.14 21.63 -15.61
CA PRO A 510 -3.45 21.87 -15.04
C PRO A 510 -3.83 23.35 -15.05
N ALA A 511 -5.03 23.67 -15.53
CA ALA A 511 -5.52 25.06 -15.63
C ALA A 511 -5.62 25.79 -14.27
N ARG A 512 -5.70 25.06 -13.15
CA ARG A 512 -5.64 25.61 -11.78
C ARG A 512 -4.51 24.99 -10.98
N ASN A 513 -3.67 25.86 -10.43
CA ASN A 513 -2.76 25.51 -9.34
C ASN A 513 -3.52 25.62 -8.00
N ASP A 514 -4.60 24.86 -7.86
CA ASP A 514 -5.24 24.74 -6.54
C ASP A 514 -4.34 23.90 -5.63
N LYS A 515 -4.27 24.29 -4.35
CA LYS A 515 -3.60 23.50 -3.31
C LYS A 515 -4.54 22.40 -2.77
N SER A 516 -5.62 22.08 -3.48
CA SER A 516 -6.59 21.08 -3.04
C SER A 516 -5.92 19.71 -3.05
N GLN A 517 -6.15 18.93 -2.00
CA GLN A 517 -5.74 17.52 -1.96
C GLN A 517 -6.86 16.59 -2.47
N GLU A 518 -7.88 17.14 -3.13
CA GLU A 518 -8.98 16.38 -3.70
C GLU A 518 -8.54 15.62 -4.95
N PHE A 519 -9.27 14.54 -5.26
CA PHE A 519 -9.04 13.73 -6.44
C PHE A 519 -9.45 14.50 -7.69
N ARG A 520 -8.55 14.67 -8.65
CA ARG A 520 -8.82 15.27 -9.95
C ARG A 520 -9.12 14.21 -10.97
N LYS A 521 -10.27 14.30 -11.64
CA LYS A 521 -10.72 13.34 -12.65
C LYS A 521 -10.16 13.71 -14.01
N ILE A 522 -9.60 12.72 -14.70
CA ILE A 522 -9.09 12.84 -16.06
C ILE A 522 -10.02 12.06 -17.00
N GLU A 523 -10.35 12.68 -18.13
CA GLU A 523 -11.04 12.03 -19.24
C GLU A 523 -10.27 12.30 -20.54
N VAL A 524 -9.85 11.22 -21.19
CA VAL A 524 -9.21 11.26 -22.52
C VAL A 524 -10.23 10.78 -23.54
N LYS A 525 -10.43 11.59 -24.57
CA LYS A 525 -11.28 11.29 -25.73
C LYS A 525 -10.43 11.16 -26.97
N ILE A 526 -10.86 10.28 -27.87
CA ILE A 526 -10.26 10.11 -29.19
C ILE A 526 -11.29 10.39 -30.27
N ASN A 527 -10.90 11.19 -31.27
CA ASN A 527 -11.77 11.61 -32.38
C ASN A 527 -11.85 10.54 -33.50
N ARG A 528 -11.93 9.26 -33.12
CA ARG A 528 -12.01 8.11 -34.05
C ARG A 528 -12.90 7.01 -33.46
N THR A 529 -13.67 6.33 -34.30
CA THR A 529 -14.61 5.27 -33.88
C THR A 529 -13.93 3.90 -33.78
N GLY A 530 -14.48 3.00 -32.95
CA GLY A 530 -14.02 1.61 -32.85
C GLY A 530 -12.74 1.39 -32.04
N MET A 531 -12.26 2.41 -31.31
CA MET A 531 -11.04 2.36 -30.51
C MET A 531 -11.37 2.27 -29.01
N LYS A 532 -10.55 1.53 -28.27
CA LYS A 532 -10.58 1.45 -26.80
C LYS A 532 -9.35 2.17 -26.24
N LEU A 533 -9.57 2.94 -25.18
CA LEU A 533 -8.53 3.70 -24.49
C LEU A 533 -8.30 3.09 -23.10
N ALA A 534 -7.03 2.88 -22.74
CA ALA A 534 -6.62 2.56 -21.39
C ALA A 534 -5.66 3.66 -20.89
N TYR A 535 -6.07 4.36 -19.84
CA TYR A 535 -5.32 5.46 -19.23
C TYR A 535 -5.77 5.64 -17.78
N ARG A 536 -4.94 6.33 -16.99
CA ARG A 536 -5.28 6.68 -15.61
C ARG A 536 -6.42 7.72 -15.59
N PRO A 537 -7.57 7.45 -14.95
CA PRO A 537 -8.76 8.29 -14.99
C PRO A 537 -8.73 9.45 -13.97
N GLY A 538 -7.59 9.69 -13.31
CA GLY A 538 -7.46 10.74 -12.32
C GLY A 538 -6.25 10.56 -11.40
N TYR A 539 -5.96 11.59 -10.61
CA TYR A 539 -4.83 11.60 -9.68
C TYR A 539 -5.14 12.49 -8.48
N PHE A 540 -4.42 12.26 -7.39
CA PHE A 540 -4.35 13.22 -6.30
C PHE A 540 -3.18 14.17 -6.59
N PRO A 541 -3.37 15.50 -6.58
CA PRO A 541 -2.29 16.46 -6.70
C PRO A 541 -1.20 16.18 -5.68
N SER A 542 0.06 16.46 -6.07
CA SER A 542 1.19 16.31 -5.16
C SER A 542 1.09 17.32 -4.01
N GLY A 543 0.43 16.92 -2.94
CA GLY A 543 0.49 17.53 -1.63
C GLY A 543 1.02 16.50 -0.64
N GLN A 544 1.68 16.96 0.43
CA GLN A 544 2.05 16.08 1.53
C GLN A 544 0.80 15.31 1.97
N PRO A 545 0.85 13.97 2.10
CA PRO A 545 -0.18 13.26 2.83
C PRO A 545 -0.37 13.98 4.16
N GLY A 546 -1.56 14.52 4.42
CA GLY A 546 -1.86 15.18 5.70
C GLY A 546 -1.34 14.34 6.86
N ALA A 547 -0.80 15.02 7.88
CA ALA A 547 -0.01 14.52 9.01
C ALA A 547 -0.68 13.43 9.87
N GLN A 548 -1.08 12.33 9.26
CA GLN A 548 -1.35 11.06 9.89
C GLN A 548 -0.40 10.07 9.26
N SER A 549 0.85 10.15 9.72
CA SER A 549 1.84 9.11 9.54
C SER A 549 1.22 7.77 9.94
N PRO A 550 1.55 6.67 9.25
CA PRO A 550 1.44 5.36 9.86
C PRO A 550 2.06 5.42 11.27
N LYS A 551 1.62 4.57 12.20
CA LYS A 551 2.19 4.50 13.57
C LYS A 551 3.73 4.32 13.59
N ALA A 552 4.38 4.08 12.44
CA ALA A 552 5.82 3.99 12.25
C ALA A 552 6.35 4.98 11.19
N HIS A 553 7.57 5.50 11.44
CA HIS A 553 8.33 6.35 10.50
C HIS A 553 8.51 5.65 9.13
N PRO A 554 8.20 6.28 7.99
CA PRO A 554 8.25 5.62 6.68
C PRO A 554 9.61 4.99 6.34
N LEU A 555 10.71 5.66 6.74
CA LEU A 555 12.05 5.09 6.57
C LEU A 555 12.22 3.77 7.34
N ILE A 556 11.67 3.63 8.54
CA ILE A 556 11.79 2.39 9.35
C ILE A 556 11.13 1.21 8.66
N VAL A 557 9.97 1.42 8.05
CA VAL A 557 9.29 0.39 7.24
C VAL A 557 10.17 0.02 6.05
N ALA A 558 10.79 1.01 5.40
CA ALA A 558 11.70 0.77 4.29
C ALA A 558 13.01 0.08 4.70
N MET A 559 13.40 0.14 5.98
CA MET A 559 14.60 -0.49 6.54
C MET A 559 14.37 -1.91 7.07
N GLN A 560 13.16 -2.46 6.95
CA GLN A 560 12.91 -3.86 7.31
C GLN A 560 13.60 -4.82 6.33
N PRO A 561 14.11 -5.97 6.79
CA PRO A 561 14.68 -7.00 5.93
C PRO A 561 13.71 -7.46 4.83
N GLY A 562 14.23 -7.68 3.63
CA GLY A 562 13.47 -8.21 2.50
C GLY A 562 12.59 -7.21 1.75
N VAL A 563 12.37 -6.00 2.30
CA VAL A 563 11.70 -4.93 1.57
C VAL A 563 12.57 -4.54 0.36
N PRO A 564 12.02 -4.35 -0.84
CA PRO A 564 12.82 -3.95 -2.00
C PRO A 564 13.53 -2.61 -1.78
N PRO A 565 14.80 -2.45 -2.22
CA PRO A 565 15.48 -1.17 -2.16
C PRO A 565 14.71 -0.06 -2.88
N SER A 566 14.56 1.10 -2.24
CA SER A 566 13.94 2.28 -2.81
C SER A 566 14.96 3.08 -3.62
N THR A 567 14.56 3.54 -4.81
CA THR A 567 15.42 4.32 -5.71
C THR A 567 14.98 5.77 -5.85
N VAL A 568 13.97 6.20 -5.07
CA VAL A 568 13.42 7.58 -5.12
C VAL A 568 14.48 8.62 -4.78
N VAL A 569 15.33 8.33 -3.78
CA VAL A 569 16.54 9.12 -3.49
C VAL A 569 17.75 8.33 -3.98
N PRO A 570 18.42 8.79 -5.06
CA PRO A 570 19.64 8.18 -5.53
C PRO A 570 20.79 8.39 -4.53
N LEU A 571 21.54 7.32 -4.25
CA LEU A 571 22.67 7.36 -3.33
C LEU A 571 23.76 6.37 -3.74
N THR A 572 25.01 6.76 -3.47
CA THR A 572 26.18 5.89 -3.53
C THR A 572 26.76 5.78 -2.14
N VAL A 573 27.17 4.59 -1.72
CA VAL A 573 27.80 4.37 -0.41
C VAL A 573 29.13 3.69 -0.58
N ILE A 574 30.12 4.17 0.17
CA ILE A 574 31.40 3.49 0.35
C ILE A 574 31.37 2.82 1.72
N VAL A 575 31.54 1.50 1.77
CA VAL A 575 31.50 0.70 3.00
C VAL A 575 32.86 0.05 3.25
N LEU A 576 33.62 0.59 4.19
CA LEU A 576 34.93 0.05 4.56
C LEU A 576 34.80 -0.79 5.83
N PRO A 577 35.13 -2.10 5.79
CA PRO A 577 35.16 -2.93 6.99
C PRO A 577 36.25 -2.45 7.96
N PRO A 578 36.23 -2.92 9.23
CA PRO A 578 37.30 -2.64 10.18
C PRO A 578 38.68 -3.02 9.64
N ASP A 579 39.67 -2.20 9.96
CA ASP A 579 41.08 -2.40 9.61
C ASP A 579 42.00 -2.15 10.82
N ALA A 580 43.32 -2.22 10.62
CA ALA A 580 44.30 -2.03 11.69
C ALA A 580 44.25 -0.62 12.32
N THR A 581 43.73 0.38 11.61
CA THR A 581 43.67 1.78 12.02
C THR A 581 42.30 2.19 12.57
N ASN A 582 41.22 1.55 12.11
CA ASN A 582 39.86 1.81 12.58
C ASN A 582 39.12 0.49 12.86
N LYS A 583 38.71 0.30 14.12
CA LYS A 583 38.02 -0.91 14.58
C LYS A 583 36.54 -0.99 14.18
N LYS A 584 35.96 0.09 13.64
CA LYS A 584 34.55 0.17 13.24
C LYS A 584 34.40 0.08 11.73
N THR A 585 33.23 -0.38 11.29
CA THR A 585 32.83 -0.31 9.89
C THR A 585 32.51 1.15 9.55
N ARG A 586 33.19 1.72 8.57
CA ARG A 586 32.94 3.10 8.11
C ARG A 586 32.01 3.09 6.91
N ILE A 587 30.95 3.88 6.98
CA ILE A 587 29.90 3.98 5.97
C ILE A 587 29.86 5.45 5.52
N THR A 588 30.15 5.72 4.26
CA THR A 588 30.11 7.09 3.71
C THR A 588 29.06 7.17 2.63
N TYR A 589 27.95 7.86 2.91
CA TYR A 589 26.91 8.14 1.93
C TYR A 589 27.32 9.31 1.06
N LYS A 590 26.99 9.23 -0.23
CA LYS A 590 26.94 10.32 -1.20
C LYS A 590 25.52 10.39 -1.74
N ILE A 591 24.77 11.38 -1.27
CA ILE A 591 23.32 11.49 -1.48
C ILE A 591 23.06 12.48 -2.60
N ASP A 592 22.30 12.09 -3.63
CA ASP A 592 21.86 13.00 -4.68
C ASP A 592 20.73 13.89 -4.17
N ILE A 593 21.01 15.19 -4.03
CA ILE A 593 20.07 16.16 -3.48
C ILE A 593 19.18 16.85 -4.53
N ARG A 594 19.33 16.55 -5.82
CA ARG A 594 18.59 17.23 -6.91
C ARG A 594 17.07 17.04 -6.84
N GLY A 595 16.62 15.99 -6.17
CA GLY A 595 15.20 15.68 -5.96
C GLY A 595 14.65 16.01 -4.58
N MET A 596 15.46 16.62 -3.70
CA MET A 596 15.10 16.96 -2.32
C MET A 596 14.59 18.39 -2.19
N ASP A 597 13.75 18.63 -1.19
CA ASP A 597 13.17 19.96 -0.96
C ASP A 597 14.06 20.78 0.00
N PHE A 598 14.89 21.64 -0.58
CA PHE A 598 15.72 22.60 0.17
C PHE A 598 15.02 23.96 0.21
N THR A 599 14.69 24.40 1.41
CA THR A 599 14.06 25.71 1.64
C THR A 599 15.10 26.82 1.76
N ASP A 600 14.74 28.03 1.32
CA ASP A 600 15.57 29.22 1.53
C ASP A 600 15.45 29.71 2.97
N THR A 601 16.59 29.98 3.61
CA THR A 601 16.63 30.67 4.90
C THR A 601 16.78 32.18 4.71
N PRO A 602 16.41 33.00 5.71
CA PRO A 602 16.60 34.46 5.67
C PRO A 602 18.05 34.92 5.44
N GLU A 603 19.02 34.05 5.70
CA GLU A 603 20.46 34.30 5.60
C GLU A 603 21.05 33.89 4.23
N HIS A 604 20.21 33.70 3.21
CA HIS A 604 20.60 33.19 1.90
C HIS A 604 21.31 31.83 1.96
N ARG A 605 20.82 30.93 2.82
CA ARG A 605 21.27 29.53 2.89
C ARG A 605 20.16 28.59 2.45
N LYS A 606 20.53 27.35 2.14
CA LYS A 606 19.60 26.28 1.81
C LYS A 606 19.48 25.32 2.99
N HIS A 607 18.26 25.05 3.43
CA HIS A 607 17.96 24.21 4.58
C HIS A 607 17.15 22.97 4.19
N ALA A 608 17.60 21.80 4.65
CA ALA A 608 16.86 20.54 4.60
C ALA A 608 17.25 19.64 5.78
N VAL A 609 16.33 18.76 6.19
CA VAL A 609 16.56 17.74 7.23
C VAL A 609 16.55 16.36 6.57
N ILE A 610 17.61 15.59 6.78
CA ILE A 610 17.82 14.30 6.12
C ILE A 610 18.15 13.23 7.16
N ASP A 611 17.36 12.16 7.22
CA ASP A 611 17.65 11.01 8.06
C ASP A 611 18.49 9.98 7.32
N CYS A 612 19.55 9.48 7.96
CA CYS A 612 20.39 8.38 7.47
C CYS A 612 20.40 7.24 8.50
N ILE A 613 20.05 6.03 8.08
CA ILE A 613 20.03 4.83 8.94
C ILE A 613 20.86 3.72 8.29
N ALA A 614 21.69 3.05 9.08
CA ALA A 614 22.31 1.79 8.72
C ALA A 614 21.92 0.70 9.73
N VAL A 615 21.57 -0.49 9.25
CA VAL A 615 21.26 -1.67 10.07
C VAL A 615 22.00 -2.87 9.51
N ALA A 616 22.71 -3.61 10.36
CA ALA A 616 23.35 -4.87 10.00
C ALA A 616 22.44 -6.04 10.40
N PHE A 617 22.09 -6.88 9.42
CA PHE A 617 21.34 -8.12 9.64
C PHE A 617 22.25 -9.34 9.45
N THR A 618 22.01 -10.39 10.23
CA THR A 618 22.54 -11.72 9.92
C THR A 618 21.87 -12.28 8.66
N LYS A 619 22.40 -13.38 8.13
CA LYS A 619 21.76 -14.12 7.02
C LYS A 619 20.34 -14.61 7.34
N GLN A 620 20.00 -14.74 8.62
CA GLN A 620 18.65 -15.11 9.09
C GLN A 620 17.74 -13.90 9.27
N GLY A 621 18.21 -12.68 8.95
CA GLY A 621 17.45 -11.43 9.09
C GLY A 621 17.41 -10.89 10.51
N ALA A 622 18.21 -11.43 11.44
CA ALA A 622 18.27 -10.91 12.81
C ALA A 622 19.18 -9.68 12.86
N PRO A 623 18.75 -8.56 13.47
CA PRO A 623 19.57 -7.36 13.57
C PRO A 623 20.71 -7.54 14.60
N VAL A 624 21.90 -7.04 14.25
CA VAL A 624 23.11 -7.17 15.08
C VAL A 624 23.66 -5.81 15.52
N GLY A 625 23.51 -4.79 14.67
CA GLY A 625 23.95 -3.44 14.97
C GLY A 625 23.18 -2.43 14.14
N GLN A 626 23.04 -1.21 14.65
CA GLN A 626 22.38 -0.13 13.94
C GLN A 626 23.01 1.22 14.29
N ILE A 627 22.88 2.18 13.39
CA ILE A 627 23.19 3.59 13.64
C ILE A 627 22.24 4.49 12.84
N SER A 628 21.83 5.60 13.44
CA SER A 628 20.95 6.58 12.81
C SER A 628 21.43 8.00 13.10
N ASN A 629 21.49 8.83 12.06
CA ASN A 629 21.83 10.24 12.15
C ASN A 629 20.73 11.06 11.47
N THR A 630 20.30 12.13 12.12
CA THR A 630 19.47 13.16 11.48
C THR A 630 20.40 14.33 11.13
N VAL A 631 20.59 14.58 9.85
CA VAL A 631 21.43 15.66 9.32
C VAL A 631 20.56 16.89 9.13
N ASP A 632 20.68 17.85 10.05
CA ASP A 632 20.12 19.19 9.89
C ASP A 632 21.07 20.02 9.01
N SER A 633 20.81 20.00 7.70
CA SER A 633 21.70 20.55 6.68
C SER A 633 21.31 21.99 6.36
N THR A 634 21.98 22.96 6.97
CA THR A 634 21.93 24.37 6.57
C THR A 634 23.20 24.72 5.81
N LEU A 635 23.13 24.72 4.47
CA LEU A 635 24.28 24.90 3.59
C LEU A 635 24.37 26.32 3.03
N PRO A 636 25.56 26.95 3.04
CA PRO A 636 25.85 28.08 2.16
C PRO A 636 25.57 27.72 0.69
N ILE A 637 25.20 28.71 -0.13
CA ILE A 637 24.89 28.47 -1.57
C ILE A 637 26.04 27.78 -2.31
N SER A 638 27.30 28.09 -1.97
CA SER A 638 28.48 27.42 -2.54
C SER A 638 28.47 25.91 -2.32
N ASP A 639 28.16 25.51 -1.08
CA ASP A 639 28.22 24.12 -0.63
C ASP A 639 26.99 23.37 -1.13
N TYR A 640 25.84 24.03 -1.18
CA TYR A 640 24.64 23.52 -1.85
C TYR A 640 24.91 23.23 -3.34
N ASN A 641 25.55 24.16 -4.05
CA ASN A 641 25.92 23.96 -5.45
C ASN A 641 26.97 22.85 -5.62
N ALA A 642 27.89 22.68 -4.67
CA ALA A 642 28.83 21.56 -4.65
C ALA A 642 28.07 20.24 -4.44
N ALA A 643 27.16 20.17 -3.47
CA ALA A 643 26.34 19.00 -3.19
C ALA A 643 25.38 18.65 -4.35
N LEU A 644 24.89 19.63 -5.12
CA LEU A 644 24.12 19.38 -6.35
C LEU A 644 24.95 18.68 -7.44
N ARG A 645 26.27 18.88 -7.46
CA ARG A 645 27.19 18.27 -8.44
C ARG A 645 27.75 16.94 -7.95
N ASP A 646 28.22 16.90 -6.71
CA ASP A 646 29.04 15.81 -6.17
C ASP A 646 28.28 14.90 -5.19
N GLY A 647 27.07 15.31 -4.80
CA GLY A 647 26.26 14.69 -3.76
C GLY A 647 26.60 15.21 -2.35
N LEU A 648 25.62 15.16 -1.45
CA LEU A 648 25.82 15.45 -0.03
C LEU A 648 26.51 14.26 0.64
N VAL A 649 27.67 14.51 1.26
CA VAL A 649 28.47 13.48 1.93
C VAL A 649 28.08 13.35 3.40
N VAL A 650 27.70 12.16 3.84
CA VAL A 650 27.36 11.88 5.25
C VAL A 650 28.14 10.66 5.74
N PRO A 651 29.06 10.79 6.71
CA PRO A 651 29.75 9.65 7.31
C PRO A 651 28.99 9.06 8.50
N GLN A 652 29.07 7.73 8.65
CA GLN A 652 28.63 6.97 9.81
C GLN A 652 29.69 5.91 10.18
N GLU A 653 29.75 5.55 11.45
CA GLU A 653 30.58 4.43 11.93
C GLU A 653 29.72 3.44 12.70
N LEU A 654 29.78 2.17 12.32
CA LEU A 654 29.02 1.10 12.94
C LEU A 654 29.97 0.07 13.54
N ASP A 655 29.80 -0.18 14.84
CA ASP A 655 30.52 -1.25 15.54
C ASP A 655 29.80 -2.57 15.32
N LEU A 656 30.55 -3.58 14.86
CA LEU A 656 30.02 -4.91 14.54
C LEU A 656 31.03 -5.97 14.99
N PRO A 657 30.57 -7.07 15.61
CA PRO A 657 31.43 -8.20 15.88
C PRO A 657 31.89 -8.86 14.57
N PRO A 658 32.91 -9.73 14.61
CA PRO A 658 33.30 -10.55 13.47
C PRO A 658 32.14 -11.41 12.97
N GLY A 659 31.92 -11.43 11.66
CA GLY A 659 30.80 -12.16 11.06
C GLY A 659 30.50 -11.73 9.62
N GLN A 660 29.47 -12.35 9.05
CA GLN A 660 28.90 -11.97 7.76
C GLN A 660 27.53 -11.33 7.97
N TYR A 661 27.33 -10.19 7.35
CA TYR A 661 26.13 -9.38 7.49
C TYR A 661 25.61 -8.92 6.14
N ASP A 662 24.31 -8.70 6.08
CA ASP A 662 23.68 -7.90 5.03
C ASP A 662 23.34 -6.54 5.66
N LEU A 663 24.09 -5.50 5.27
CA LEU A 663 23.84 -4.13 5.69
C LEU A 663 22.69 -3.56 4.87
N ARG A 664 21.65 -3.08 5.54
CA ARG A 664 20.63 -2.25 4.92
C ARG A 664 20.89 -0.80 5.27
N LEU A 665 20.94 0.04 4.24
CA LEU A 665 21.29 1.45 4.33
C LEU A 665 20.12 2.27 3.78
N GLY A 666 19.78 3.38 4.44
CA GLY A 666 18.62 4.18 4.08
C GLY A 666 18.80 5.65 4.33
N VAL A 667 18.22 6.44 3.43
CA VAL A 667 18.19 7.91 3.47
C VAL A 667 16.75 8.36 3.27
N MET A 668 16.31 9.36 4.03
CA MET A 668 15.01 10.00 3.83
C MET A 668 15.11 11.51 3.92
N ASP A 669 14.52 12.20 2.94
CA ASP A 669 14.22 13.63 3.05
C ASP A 669 13.01 13.82 3.97
N HIS A 670 13.18 14.54 5.08
CA HIS A 670 12.14 14.72 6.08
C HIS A 670 10.95 15.53 5.55
N ALA A 671 11.18 16.50 4.67
CA ALA A 671 10.11 17.36 4.14
C ALA A 671 9.22 16.60 3.16
N THR A 672 9.81 15.84 2.25
CA THR A 672 9.06 15.13 1.20
C THR A 672 8.75 13.68 1.53
N GLN A 673 9.36 13.11 2.57
CA GLN A 673 9.31 11.69 2.93
C GLN A 673 9.79 10.77 1.79
N LYS A 674 10.57 11.30 0.83
CA LYS A 674 11.21 10.53 -0.23
C LYS A 674 12.35 9.72 0.36
N ILE A 675 12.40 8.43 0.00
CA ILE A 675 13.32 7.45 0.58
C ILE A 675 14.23 6.84 -0.48
N GLY A 676 15.50 6.68 -0.17
CA GLY A 676 16.44 5.83 -0.90
C GLY A 676 16.98 4.76 0.02
N THR A 677 17.03 3.50 -0.44
CA THR A 677 17.66 2.42 0.32
C THR A 677 18.54 1.55 -0.56
N LEU A 678 19.46 0.83 0.08
CA LEU A 678 20.45 -0.04 -0.55
C LEU A 678 20.82 -1.18 0.41
N ASP A 679 20.97 -2.40 -0.13
CA ASP A 679 21.49 -3.53 0.62
C ASP A 679 22.95 -3.81 0.19
N VAL A 680 23.84 -4.03 1.16
CA VAL A 680 25.29 -4.22 0.95
C VAL A 680 25.77 -5.45 1.72
N PRO A 681 26.35 -6.47 1.06
CA PRO A 681 26.98 -7.58 1.76
C PRO A 681 28.27 -7.09 2.45
N LEU A 682 28.42 -7.43 3.73
CA LEU A 682 29.58 -7.07 4.54
C LEU A 682 30.17 -8.31 5.21
N THR A 683 31.49 -8.45 5.17
CA THR A 683 32.22 -9.39 6.02
C THR A 683 33.13 -8.61 6.96
N VAL A 684 32.95 -8.81 8.26
CA VAL A 684 33.83 -8.29 9.30
C VAL A 684 34.75 -9.42 9.74
N ALA A 685 36.05 -9.26 9.48
CA ALA A 685 37.03 -10.27 9.85
C ALA A 685 37.22 -10.33 11.37
N ALA A 686 37.52 -11.53 11.88
CA ALA A 686 38.02 -11.66 13.24
C ALA A 686 39.41 -11.01 13.29
N VAL A 687 39.54 -9.92 14.05
CA VAL A 687 40.86 -9.34 14.30
C VAL A 687 41.64 -10.39 15.10
N ALA A 688 42.68 -10.96 14.49
CA ALA A 688 43.56 -11.88 15.19
C ALA A 688 44.09 -11.16 16.42
N ALA A 689 43.86 -11.72 17.61
CA ALA A 689 44.44 -11.19 18.84
C ALA A 689 45.96 -11.14 18.62
N ALA A 690 46.52 -9.93 18.57
CA ALA A 690 47.96 -9.76 18.62
C ALA A 690 48.45 -10.43 19.91
N LYS A 691 49.25 -11.49 19.74
CA LYS A 691 49.85 -12.24 20.84
C LYS A 691 50.84 -11.39 21.61
#